data_AF-A0A2A2AWW6-F1
#
_entry.id   AF-A0A2A2AWW6-F1
#
_cell.length_a   1.000
_cell.length_b   1.000
_cell.length_c   1.000
_cell.angle_alpha   90.00
_cell.angle_beta   90.00
_cell.angle_gamma   90.00
#
_symmetry.space_group_name_H-M   'P 1'
#
loop_
_entity.id
_entity.type
_entity.pdbx_description
1 polymer ?
#
loop_
_entity_poly.entity_id
_entity_poly.type
_entity_poly.pdbx_seq_one_letter_code
_entity_poly.pdbx_strand_id
1 'polypeptide(L)'
;MRAALPAALALSALSLFWGLQGLPRQWPEAEPQAALPRLQQPVHELLRAPRKQPMYLLLTVEGLAYCAEGESAPEVVDNATLERYCARHGLDNAQRLGELLERIEPGGAAGKIQVGYVITTKLLSQFQRAADGQWQFDPAPLARELRLVEKLDRPVALYLSSTHFDTLGPLPAELSKDATNLALFADRQPRTLDYFSYPIVPYTLDPNPELAVNRYKRQALQQVHAMLAAMAPQHRQKIVAIFLGGETHHFYQNFADGMGEFERPAVTDHSLASVQAFRRWLQQRYGSIAALNAAYLGEQGQAGSALPGYTDFDQIEPPAGNFRDDPQTPYLQHYDGHSHGQLAVHGWYWDAQHNTQALRVYLDGQLVGPAQQGLNRLDVYRQLDEVGTPASGFRLELPFDALPAGRHMVSVSAVRGQRECLLDERVVNILGRDGARFDWRDQHRVFSSLQGKLPRCVSEGQGPQALRFHLDAPSWDLPLGYNPLARDWNEFRQAQVLRYMQSLFDWAVEIGFAPELLFSHQILPQLNSSWNANLFATQRSVAPGLPWKPGFNLYGGGVWSAPTQALIGQLQAGPSGYGVPEFHPQQWKDRRAIAQALAGHYNAGAHFISPYYFSIAPEKHLQAPESNAVSRMRLEPGNSADGSDLFYEALLQFAAQ
;
A
#
# COMPACT_ATOMS: atom_id res chain seq x y z
N MET A 1 2.91 -30.34 -24.17
CA MET A 1 1.81 -29.37 -24.42
C MET A 1 0.86 -29.43 -23.22
N ARG A 2 1.13 -28.64 -22.18
CA ARG A 2 0.32 -28.57 -20.96
C ARG A 2 -0.57 -27.34 -21.07
N ALA A 3 -1.88 -27.54 -20.95
CA ALA A 3 -2.90 -26.51 -21.03
C ALA A 3 -2.78 -25.56 -19.83
N ALA A 4 -2.79 -24.25 -20.10
CA ALA A 4 -2.93 -23.20 -19.11
C ALA A 4 -4.39 -23.15 -18.63
N LEU A 5 -4.59 -23.15 -17.31
CA LEU A 5 -5.89 -22.97 -16.65
C LEU A 5 -6.36 -21.50 -16.79
N PRO A 6 -7.68 -21.23 -16.95
CA PRO A 6 -8.20 -19.88 -16.99
C PRO A 6 -8.36 -19.30 -15.57
N ALA A 7 -8.28 -17.97 -15.50
CA ALA A 7 -8.30 -17.13 -14.31
C ALA A 7 -9.65 -17.14 -13.58
N ALA A 8 -9.85 -18.13 -12.73
CA ALA A 8 -10.70 -18.12 -11.55
C ALA A 8 -10.31 -19.39 -10.79
N LEU A 9 -9.99 -19.29 -9.49
CA LEU A 9 -9.45 -20.35 -8.63
C LEU A 9 -7.91 -20.47 -8.63
N ALA A 10 -7.29 -19.81 -7.68
CA ALA A 10 -6.26 -20.37 -6.80
C ALA A 10 -5.87 -19.26 -5.83
N LEU A 11 -6.32 -19.33 -4.59
CA LEU A 11 -5.86 -18.43 -3.54
C LEU A 11 -5.67 -19.32 -2.31
N SER A 12 -4.42 -19.61 -1.99
CA SER A 12 -4.00 -20.37 -0.83
C SER A 12 -2.74 -19.71 -0.27
N ALA A 13 -2.85 -19.33 1.00
CA ALA A 13 -1.82 -19.01 2.00
C ALA A 13 -0.45 -18.45 1.54
N LEU A 14 -0.09 -17.28 2.08
CA LEU A 14 1.12 -17.08 2.89
C LEU A 14 1.07 -15.69 3.55
N SER A 15 0.47 -15.66 4.74
CA SER A 15 0.83 -14.68 5.79
C SER A 15 1.51 -15.45 6.91
N LEU A 16 2.60 -16.13 6.58
CA LEU A 16 3.42 -16.90 7.51
C LEU A 16 4.85 -16.85 7.00
N PHE A 17 5.80 -16.63 7.92
CA PHE A 17 7.24 -16.44 7.70
C PHE A 17 7.55 -15.07 7.08
N TRP A 18 7.92 -14.05 7.84
CA TRP A 18 9.11 -13.96 8.69
C TRP A 18 8.82 -13.30 10.05
N GLY A 19 9.43 -13.84 11.13
CA GLY A 19 9.30 -13.30 12.49
C GLY A 19 9.30 -14.35 13.62
N LEU A 20 9.38 -15.65 13.32
CA LEU A 20 9.21 -16.72 14.31
C LEU A 20 10.46 -17.59 14.51
N GLN A 21 11.58 -16.98 14.92
CA GLN A 21 12.62 -17.71 15.64
C GLN A 21 12.69 -17.17 17.06
N GLY A 22 11.80 -17.66 17.94
CA GLY A 22 11.90 -17.32 19.37
C GLY A 22 10.69 -17.57 20.29
N LEU A 23 9.55 -18.12 19.84
CA LEU A 23 8.39 -18.34 20.72
C LEU A 23 8.23 -19.82 21.15
N PRO A 24 7.88 -20.09 22.43
CA PRO A 24 7.73 -21.45 22.97
C PRO A 24 6.57 -22.21 22.32
N ARG A 25 6.77 -23.51 22.10
CA ARG A 25 6.06 -24.33 21.11
C ARG A 25 4.70 -24.91 21.50
N GLN A 26 4.08 -24.53 22.62
CA GLN A 26 2.76 -25.07 23.02
C GLN A 26 1.95 -24.06 23.84
N TRP A 27 0.76 -23.69 23.37
CA TRP A 27 -0.25 -22.92 24.14
C TRP A 27 -1.62 -23.60 24.07
N PRO A 28 -2.41 -23.53 25.17
CA PRO A 28 -3.69 -24.20 25.30
C PRO A 28 -4.77 -23.59 24.38
N GLU A 29 -5.80 -24.38 24.08
CA GLU A 29 -6.96 -23.99 23.28
C GLU A 29 -7.64 -22.73 23.86
N ALA A 30 -8.02 -21.81 22.97
CA ALA A 30 -8.63 -20.53 23.33
C ALA A 30 -10.01 -20.72 23.99
N GLU A 31 -10.25 -20.03 25.11
CA GLU A 31 -11.57 -19.94 25.73
C GLU A 31 -12.59 -19.23 24.81
N PRO A 32 -13.89 -19.58 24.86
CA PRO A 32 -14.91 -18.93 24.05
C PRO A 32 -14.98 -17.42 24.31
N GLN A 33 -14.94 -16.65 23.23
CA GLN A 33 -14.87 -15.18 23.25
C GLN A 33 -16.13 -14.57 23.89
N ALA A 34 -15.96 -13.69 24.87
CA ALA A 34 -17.06 -12.95 25.48
C ALA A 34 -17.81 -12.08 24.45
N ALA A 35 -19.11 -11.83 24.67
CA ALA A 35 -19.91 -11.00 23.79
C ALA A 35 -19.29 -9.59 23.64
N LEU A 36 -19.07 -9.16 22.39
CA LEU A 36 -18.44 -7.88 22.09
C LEU A 36 -19.29 -6.70 22.60
N PRO A 37 -18.67 -5.63 23.12
CA PRO A 37 -19.39 -4.42 23.51
C PRO A 37 -20.25 -3.88 22.35
N ARG A 38 -21.54 -3.71 22.58
CA ARG A 38 -22.44 -3.06 21.59
C ARG A 38 -22.15 -1.57 21.51
N LEU A 39 -22.40 -0.98 20.33
CA LEU A 39 -22.41 0.46 20.17
C LEU A 39 -23.57 1.02 21.03
N GLN A 40 -23.22 1.79 22.07
CA GLN A 40 -24.22 2.36 22.99
C GLN A 40 -24.86 3.65 22.45
N GLN A 41 -24.13 4.36 21.59
CA GLN A 41 -24.59 5.62 20.98
C GLN A 41 -25.18 5.34 19.59
N PRO A 42 -26.31 5.97 19.23
CA PRO A 42 -26.85 5.87 17.88
C PRO A 42 -25.92 6.55 16.88
N VAL A 43 -25.85 6.04 15.64
CA VAL A 43 -24.89 6.50 14.62
C VAL A 43 -25.00 8.00 14.33
N HIS A 44 -26.21 8.58 14.32
CA HIS A 44 -26.40 10.01 14.06
C HIS A 44 -25.66 10.92 15.04
N GLU A 45 -25.40 10.49 16.29
CA GLU A 45 -24.61 11.24 17.27
C GLU A 45 -23.10 11.18 17.01
N LEU A 46 -22.64 10.18 16.24
CA LEU A 46 -21.26 10.04 15.80
C LEU A 46 -20.97 10.93 14.58
N LEU A 47 -21.98 11.25 13.76
CA LEU A 47 -21.88 12.08 12.55
C LEU A 47 -22.05 13.57 12.88
N ARG A 48 -20.99 14.18 13.42
CA ARG A 48 -21.00 15.52 14.02
C ARG A 48 -20.69 16.65 13.04
N ALA A 49 -19.92 16.37 11.99
CA ALA A 49 -19.52 17.41 11.05
C ALA A 49 -20.70 17.86 10.16
N PRO A 50 -21.02 19.17 10.09
CA PRO A 50 -21.95 19.68 9.11
C PRO A 50 -21.31 19.60 7.72
N ARG A 51 -21.99 18.96 6.76
CA ARG A 51 -21.48 18.79 5.39
C ARG A 51 -22.45 19.36 4.37
N LYS A 52 -21.90 19.96 3.30
CA LYS A 52 -22.67 20.43 2.12
C LYS A 52 -22.92 19.31 1.11
N GLN A 53 -22.05 18.30 1.10
CA GLN A 53 -22.13 17.12 0.24
C GLN A 53 -22.12 15.87 1.11
N PRO A 54 -22.81 14.79 0.70
CA PRO A 54 -22.75 13.53 1.41
C PRO A 54 -21.32 12.98 1.43
N MET A 55 -21.06 12.03 2.31
CA MET A 55 -19.94 11.11 2.11
C MET A 55 -20.46 9.91 1.32
N TYR A 56 -19.72 9.44 0.33
CA TYR A 56 -20.13 8.26 -0.45
C TYR A 56 -19.54 6.97 0.13
N LEU A 57 -20.37 5.95 0.30
CA LEU A 57 -19.93 4.57 0.51
C LEU A 57 -19.95 3.86 -0.86
N LEU A 58 -18.79 3.80 -1.52
CA LEU A 58 -18.68 3.29 -2.88
C LEU A 58 -18.28 1.82 -2.85
N LEU A 59 -19.25 0.93 -2.99
CA LEU A 59 -19.02 -0.50 -2.86
C LEU A 59 -18.14 -1.02 -4.02
N THR A 60 -16.99 -1.60 -3.71
CA THR A 60 -16.29 -2.47 -4.66
C THR A 60 -17.09 -3.77 -4.77
N VAL A 61 -17.48 -4.16 -5.98
CA VAL A 61 -18.36 -5.32 -6.20
C VAL A 61 -17.73 -6.30 -7.17
N GLU A 62 -17.48 -7.51 -6.70
CA GLU A 62 -17.14 -8.65 -7.54
C GLU A 62 -18.39 -9.15 -8.29
N GLY A 63 -18.24 -9.41 -9.59
CA GLY A 63 -19.30 -10.00 -10.42
C GLY A 63 -20.16 -9.00 -11.18
N LEU A 64 -19.74 -7.73 -11.31
CA LEU A 64 -20.44 -6.73 -12.14
C LEU A 64 -20.60 -7.15 -13.61
N ALA A 65 -19.64 -7.94 -14.12
CA ALA A 65 -19.64 -8.42 -15.49
C ALA A 65 -20.50 -9.69 -15.73
N TYR A 66 -21.13 -10.24 -14.68
CA TYR A 66 -21.97 -11.44 -14.78
C TYR A 66 -23.43 -11.12 -15.16
N CYS A 67 -24.25 -12.14 -15.25
CA CYS A 67 -25.66 -12.08 -15.58
C CYS A 67 -26.34 -13.36 -15.06
N ALA A 68 -27.56 -13.24 -14.54
CA ALA A 68 -28.25 -14.38 -13.92
C ALA A 68 -28.58 -15.48 -14.95
N GLU A 69 -28.85 -15.09 -16.20
CA GLU A 69 -29.26 -15.98 -17.29
C GLU A 69 -28.15 -16.99 -17.68
N GLY A 70 -26.89 -16.61 -17.49
CA GLY A 70 -25.75 -17.49 -17.81
C GLY A 70 -25.52 -18.59 -16.77
N GLU A 71 -26.04 -18.47 -15.55
CA GLU A 71 -25.67 -19.37 -14.45
C GLU A 71 -26.19 -20.79 -14.59
N SER A 72 -27.29 -20.95 -15.33
CA SER A 72 -27.90 -22.23 -15.71
C SER A 72 -27.46 -22.72 -17.08
N ALA A 73 -26.65 -21.96 -17.81
CA ALA A 73 -26.22 -22.34 -19.15
C ALA A 73 -25.23 -23.53 -19.07
N PRO A 74 -25.42 -24.61 -19.85
CA PRO A 74 -24.56 -25.81 -19.78
C PRO A 74 -23.08 -25.54 -20.04
N GLU A 75 -22.75 -24.52 -20.83
CA GLU A 75 -21.36 -24.12 -21.11
C GLU A 75 -20.69 -23.32 -19.99
N VAL A 76 -21.44 -22.89 -18.97
CA VAL A 76 -20.94 -22.11 -17.85
C VAL A 76 -20.55 -23.04 -16.70
N VAL A 77 -19.24 -23.17 -16.52
CA VAL A 77 -18.62 -24.06 -15.51
C VAL A 77 -17.83 -23.29 -14.45
N ASP A 78 -17.55 -22.02 -14.70
CA ASP A 78 -16.77 -21.12 -13.83
C ASP A 78 -17.14 -19.65 -14.07
N ASN A 79 -16.52 -18.74 -13.32
CA ASN A 79 -16.73 -17.30 -13.45
C ASN A 79 -16.30 -16.75 -14.83
N ALA A 80 -15.24 -17.30 -15.44
CA ALA A 80 -14.72 -16.83 -16.72
C ALA A 80 -15.62 -17.22 -17.91
N THR A 81 -16.23 -18.40 -17.87
CA THR A 81 -17.25 -18.85 -18.83
C THR A 81 -18.54 -18.07 -18.65
N LEU A 82 -18.94 -17.75 -17.41
CA LEU A 82 -20.09 -16.90 -17.12
C LEU A 82 -19.93 -15.49 -17.71
N GLU A 83 -18.80 -14.83 -17.43
CA GLU A 83 -18.52 -13.50 -18.00
C GLU A 83 -18.57 -13.50 -19.53
N ARG A 84 -17.94 -14.50 -20.17
CA ARG A 84 -17.98 -14.65 -21.63
C ARG A 84 -19.39 -14.91 -22.16
N TYR A 85 -20.21 -15.68 -21.44
CA TYR A 85 -21.62 -15.87 -21.79
C TYR A 85 -22.35 -14.53 -21.79
N CYS A 86 -22.28 -13.80 -20.67
CA CYS A 86 -22.96 -12.51 -20.51
C CYS A 86 -22.50 -11.49 -21.56
N ALA A 87 -21.20 -11.45 -21.84
CA ALA A 87 -20.63 -10.61 -22.89
C ALA A 87 -21.20 -10.94 -24.28
N ARG A 88 -21.23 -12.21 -24.67
CA ARG A 88 -21.75 -12.65 -25.98
C ARG A 88 -23.24 -12.35 -26.17
N HIS A 89 -24.01 -12.40 -25.08
CA HIS A 89 -25.46 -12.16 -25.10
C HIS A 89 -25.84 -10.69 -24.81
N GLY A 90 -24.86 -9.81 -24.57
CA GLY A 90 -25.13 -8.39 -24.28
C GLY A 90 -25.85 -8.15 -22.94
N LEU A 91 -25.81 -9.12 -22.02
CA LEU A 91 -26.47 -9.06 -20.71
C LEU A 91 -25.62 -8.30 -19.69
N ASP A 92 -26.21 -7.87 -18.59
CA ASP A 92 -25.55 -7.16 -17.49
C ASP A 92 -26.11 -7.59 -16.12
N ASN A 93 -25.46 -7.20 -15.03
CA ASN A 93 -25.86 -7.59 -13.67
C ASN A 93 -26.63 -6.51 -12.90
N ALA A 94 -27.33 -5.61 -13.61
CA ALA A 94 -27.99 -4.46 -12.98
C ALA A 94 -29.00 -4.86 -11.91
N GLN A 95 -29.73 -5.96 -12.10
CA GLN A 95 -30.71 -6.43 -11.12
C GLN A 95 -30.06 -6.79 -9.78
N ARG A 96 -29.04 -7.67 -9.76
CA ARG A 96 -28.40 -8.10 -8.52
C ARG A 96 -27.60 -6.99 -7.85
N LEU A 97 -26.97 -6.14 -8.65
CA LEU A 97 -26.32 -4.94 -8.12
C LEU A 97 -27.37 -4.02 -7.47
N GLY A 98 -28.51 -3.79 -8.12
CA GLY A 98 -29.62 -3.04 -7.57
C GLY A 98 -30.15 -3.62 -6.26
N GLU A 99 -30.35 -4.94 -6.20
CA GLU A 99 -30.76 -5.66 -4.99
C GLU A 99 -29.72 -5.53 -3.86
N LEU A 100 -28.42 -5.62 -4.17
CA LEU A 100 -27.36 -5.38 -3.18
C LEU A 100 -27.43 -3.95 -2.65
N LEU A 101 -27.47 -2.95 -3.52
CA LEU A 101 -27.49 -1.54 -3.13
C LEU A 101 -28.74 -1.21 -2.31
N GLU A 102 -29.90 -1.77 -2.68
CA GLU A 102 -31.15 -1.62 -1.93
C GLU A 102 -31.11 -2.30 -0.56
N ARG A 103 -30.40 -3.43 -0.42
CA ARG A 103 -30.18 -4.05 0.90
C ARG A 103 -29.32 -3.18 1.81
N ILE A 104 -28.34 -2.47 1.26
CA ILE A 104 -27.45 -1.61 2.07
C ILE A 104 -28.11 -0.27 2.42
N GLU A 105 -28.75 0.37 1.45
CA GLU A 105 -29.45 1.66 1.62
C GLU A 105 -30.85 1.57 0.99
N PRO A 106 -31.85 1.10 1.76
CA PRO A 106 -33.23 1.02 1.29
C PRO A 106 -33.80 2.41 0.96
N GLY A 107 -34.47 2.52 -0.18
CA GLY A 107 -35.12 3.75 -0.64
C GLY A 107 -34.27 4.65 -1.54
N GLY A 108 -33.04 4.25 -1.88
CA GLY A 108 -32.17 5.00 -2.79
C GLY A 108 -31.14 5.89 -2.08
N ALA A 109 -30.23 6.47 -2.87
CA ALA A 109 -29.17 7.34 -2.38
C ALA A 109 -29.74 8.64 -1.77
N ALA A 110 -29.73 8.75 -0.44
CA ALA A 110 -30.29 9.89 0.28
C ALA A 110 -29.49 10.23 1.55
N GLY A 111 -29.75 11.39 2.14
CA GLY A 111 -29.20 11.73 3.45
C GLY A 111 -27.71 12.10 3.46
N LYS A 112 -27.07 11.85 4.61
CA LYS A 112 -25.69 12.29 4.90
C LYS A 112 -24.65 11.35 4.30
N ILE A 113 -25.01 10.09 4.13
CA ILE A 113 -24.14 9.03 3.63
C ILE A 113 -24.89 8.32 2.52
N GLN A 114 -24.35 8.33 1.30
CA GLN A 114 -25.02 7.75 0.14
C GLN A 114 -24.24 6.54 -0.38
N VAL A 115 -24.94 5.45 -0.63
CA VAL A 115 -24.34 4.20 -1.12
C VAL A 115 -24.32 4.18 -2.64
N GLY A 116 -23.14 3.90 -3.16
CA GLY A 116 -22.85 3.77 -4.58
C GLY A 116 -21.99 2.55 -4.85
N TYR A 117 -21.37 2.51 -6.03
CA TYR A 117 -20.51 1.39 -6.41
C TYR A 117 -19.30 1.85 -7.23
N VAL A 118 -18.31 0.98 -7.34
CA VAL A 118 -17.10 1.20 -8.14
C VAL A 118 -17.19 0.35 -9.41
N ILE A 119 -17.01 0.97 -10.58
CA ILE A 119 -16.73 0.26 -11.83
C ILE A 119 -15.21 0.25 -12.00
N THR A 120 -14.61 -0.93 -12.12
CA THR A 120 -13.16 -1.07 -12.35
C THR A 120 -12.88 -1.43 -13.79
N THR A 121 -12.23 -0.52 -14.50
CA THR A 121 -11.85 -0.69 -15.90
C THR A 121 -10.34 -0.73 -16.02
N LYS A 122 -9.83 -1.85 -16.52
CA LYS A 122 -8.42 -2.03 -16.90
C LYS A 122 -8.22 -1.45 -18.29
N LEU A 123 -7.36 -0.43 -18.42
CA LEU A 123 -7.24 0.37 -19.64
C LEU A 123 -6.67 -0.39 -20.84
N LEU A 124 -5.59 -1.14 -20.64
CA LEU A 124 -4.89 -1.92 -21.67
C LEU A 124 -5.64 -3.19 -22.03
N SER A 125 -6.31 -3.81 -21.05
CA SER A 125 -7.13 -5.02 -21.25
C SER A 125 -8.30 -4.81 -22.23
N GLN A 126 -8.68 -3.55 -22.54
CA GLN A 126 -9.74 -3.25 -23.51
C GLN A 126 -9.31 -3.41 -24.98
N PHE A 127 -8.03 -3.62 -25.28
CA PHE A 127 -7.57 -3.68 -26.66
C PHE A 127 -7.64 -5.10 -27.23
N GLN A 128 -8.08 -5.19 -28.48
CA GLN A 128 -8.08 -6.41 -29.28
C GLN A 128 -7.35 -6.17 -30.59
N ARG A 129 -6.96 -7.27 -31.25
CA ARG A 129 -6.31 -7.20 -32.55
C ARG A 129 -7.36 -7.19 -33.65
N ALA A 130 -7.41 -6.12 -34.41
CA ALA A 130 -8.29 -5.97 -35.57
C ALA A 130 -7.84 -6.87 -36.73
N ALA A 131 -8.70 -7.01 -37.76
CA ALA A 131 -8.44 -7.87 -38.92
C ALA A 131 -7.21 -7.43 -39.74
N ASP A 132 -6.87 -6.15 -39.71
CA ASP A 132 -5.67 -5.57 -40.32
C ASP A 132 -4.39 -5.73 -39.47
N GLY A 133 -4.52 -6.38 -38.31
CA GLY A 133 -3.43 -6.66 -37.37
C GLY A 133 -3.12 -5.51 -36.40
N GLN A 134 -3.80 -4.37 -36.48
CA GLN A 134 -3.63 -3.24 -35.56
C GLN A 134 -4.34 -3.48 -34.22
N TRP A 135 -3.86 -2.81 -33.17
CA TRP A 135 -4.54 -2.80 -31.87
C TRP A 135 -5.67 -1.77 -31.89
N GLN A 136 -6.88 -2.22 -31.59
CA GLN A 136 -8.07 -1.39 -31.51
C GLN A 136 -8.70 -1.51 -30.12
N PHE A 137 -9.14 -0.39 -29.57
CA PHE A 137 -9.94 -0.37 -28.35
C PHE A 137 -11.30 -1.00 -28.62
N ASP A 138 -11.64 -2.05 -27.89
CA ASP A 138 -12.98 -2.64 -27.88
C ASP A 138 -13.84 -1.94 -26.82
N PRO A 139 -14.86 -1.15 -27.23
CA PRO A 139 -15.72 -0.46 -26.28
C PRO A 139 -16.73 -1.37 -25.59
N ALA A 140 -16.93 -2.61 -26.08
CA ALA A 140 -18.03 -3.47 -25.61
C ALA A 140 -17.98 -3.80 -24.10
N PRO A 141 -16.83 -4.14 -23.49
CA PRO A 141 -16.78 -4.45 -22.07
C PRO A 141 -17.14 -3.23 -21.21
N LEU A 142 -16.53 -2.08 -21.46
CA LEU A 142 -16.84 -0.83 -20.74
C LEU A 142 -18.27 -0.37 -20.99
N ALA A 143 -18.79 -0.47 -22.22
CA ALA A 143 -20.17 -0.10 -22.53
C ALA A 143 -21.16 -0.93 -21.72
N ARG A 144 -20.87 -2.23 -21.48
CA ARG A 144 -21.69 -3.09 -20.61
C ARG A 144 -21.70 -2.61 -19.17
N GLU A 145 -20.55 -2.20 -18.63
CA GLU A 145 -20.46 -1.65 -17.29
C GLU A 145 -21.16 -0.29 -17.17
N LEU A 146 -21.03 0.58 -18.17
CA LEU A 146 -21.69 1.89 -18.18
C LEU A 146 -23.22 1.80 -18.30
N ARG A 147 -23.78 0.72 -18.87
CA ARG A 147 -25.24 0.45 -18.80
C ARG A 147 -25.75 0.34 -17.36
N LEU A 148 -24.91 -0.07 -16.42
CA LEU A 148 -25.28 -0.08 -14.99
C LEU A 148 -25.57 1.34 -14.50
N VAL A 149 -24.79 2.34 -14.94
CA VAL A 149 -24.96 3.76 -14.57
C VAL A 149 -26.25 4.34 -15.15
N GLU A 150 -26.64 3.86 -16.34
CA GLU A 150 -27.91 4.22 -16.98
C GLU A 150 -29.10 3.63 -16.20
N LYS A 151 -29.03 2.35 -15.83
CA LYS A 151 -30.11 1.59 -15.19
C LYS A 151 -30.29 1.86 -13.69
N LEU A 152 -29.22 2.21 -12.98
CA LEU A 152 -29.23 2.35 -11.52
C LEU A 152 -29.11 3.81 -11.12
N ASP A 153 -30.01 4.29 -10.26
CA ASP A 153 -29.97 5.65 -9.73
C ASP A 153 -29.14 5.74 -8.45
N ARG A 154 -27.83 5.52 -8.62
CA ARG A 154 -26.86 5.45 -7.52
C ARG A 154 -25.56 6.18 -7.92
N PRO A 155 -24.84 6.81 -6.97
CA PRO A 155 -23.53 7.38 -7.24
C PRO A 155 -22.53 6.28 -7.65
N VAL A 156 -21.59 6.63 -8.52
CA VAL A 156 -20.60 5.69 -9.06
C VAL A 156 -19.20 6.31 -9.06
N ALA A 157 -18.19 5.48 -8.76
CA ALA A 157 -16.80 5.79 -9.05
C ALA A 157 -16.28 4.95 -10.22
N LEU A 158 -15.38 5.53 -11.00
CA LEU A 158 -14.63 4.80 -12.02
C LEU A 158 -13.20 4.59 -11.56
N TYR A 159 -12.81 3.34 -11.33
CA TYR A 159 -11.42 2.98 -11.14
C TYR A 159 -10.78 2.68 -12.50
N LEU A 160 -9.97 3.62 -13.00
CA LEU A 160 -9.22 3.49 -14.24
C LEU A 160 -7.86 2.86 -13.93
N SER A 161 -7.83 1.53 -13.85
CA SER A 161 -6.63 0.77 -13.55
C SER A 161 -5.65 0.83 -14.73
N SER A 162 -4.45 1.32 -14.46
CA SER A 162 -3.33 1.40 -15.40
C SER A 162 -2.04 0.83 -14.80
N THR A 163 -2.18 0.05 -13.72
CA THR A 163 -1.07 -0.48 -12.93
C THR A 163 -0.67 -1.88 -13.39
N HIS A 164 0.13 -2.52 -12.54
CA HIS A 164 0.53 -3.89 -12.59
C HIS A 164 -0.59 -4.93 -12.53
N PHE A 165 -1.85 -4.55 -12.31
CA PHE A 165 -3.01 -5.46 -12.40
C PHE A 165 -3.66 -5.51 -13.80
N ASP A 166 -3.24 -4.65 -14.72
CA ASP A 166 -3.73 -4.60 -16.09
C ASP A 166 -2.92 -5.54 -17.01
N THR A 167 -3.00 -6.84 -16.72
CA THR A 167 -2.05 -7.85 -17.24
C THR A 167 -2.67 -8.95 -18.06
N LEU A 168 -4.00 -9.05 -18.04
CA LEU A 168 -4.73 -10.08 -18.76
C LEU A 168 -5.26 -9.51 -20.07
N GLY A 169 -5.17 -10.32 -21.13
CA GLY A 169 -5.63 -9.94 -22.45
C GLY A 169 -4.50 -9.83 -23.46
N PRO A 170 -4.84 -9.66 -24.75
CA PRO A 170 -3.88 -9.80 -25.83
C PRO A 170 -2.88 -8.64 -25.90
N LEU A 171 -3.29 -7.39 -25.62
CA LEU A 171 -2.37 -6.25 -25.63
C LEU A 171 -1.40 -6.28 -24.44
N PRO A 172 -1.84 -6.45 -23.17
CA PRO A 172 -0.91 -6.60 -22.05
C PRO A 172 0.14 -7.69 -22.27
N ALA A 173 -0.27 -8.85 -22.81
CA ALA A 173 0.63 -9.97 -23.12
C ALA A 173 1.63 -9.66 -24.24
N GLU A 174 1.31 -8.74 -25.15
CA GLU A 174 2.26 -8.27 -26.17
C GLU A 174 3.21 -7.23 -25.61
N LEU A 175 2.69 -6.23 -24.88
CA LEU A 175 3.49 -5.16 -24.28
C LEU A 175 4.52 -5.70 -23.29
N SER A 176 4.19 -6.77 -22.55
CA SER A 176 5.09 -7.39 -21.57
C SER A 176 6.28 -8.14 -22.18
N LYS A 177 6.32 -8.31 -23.51
CA LYS A 177 7.48 -8.92 -24.21
C LYS A 177 8.57 -7.90 -24.50
N ASP A 178 8.20 -6.63 -24.60
CA ASP A 178 9.12 -5.54 -24.91
C ASP A 178 9.59 -4.86 -23.62
N ALA A 179 10.87 -5.02 -23.32
CA ALA A 179 11.51 -4.47 -22.13
C ALA A 179 11.40 -2.95 -22.01
N THR A 180 11.17 -2.21 -23.11
CA THR A 180 10.97 -0.75 -23.08
C THR A 180 9.67 -0.34 -22.38
N ASN A 181 8.68 -1.24 -22.28
CA ASN A 181 7.43 -1.00 -21.57
C ASN A 181 7.51 -1.35 -20.07
N LEU A 182 8.63 -1.88 -19.60
CA LEU A 182 8.76 -2.49 -18.28
C LEU A 182 9.76 -1.76 -17.39
N ALA A 183 9.44 -1.73 -16.10
CA ALA A 183 10.40 -1.45 -15.04
C ALA A 183 11.22 -2.73 -14.79
N LEU A 184 12.54 -2.63 -14.87
CA LEU A 184 13.43 -3.80 -14.81
C LEU A 184 14.19 -3.88 -13.49
N PHE A 185 14.54 -5.09 -13.08
CA PHE A 185 15.48 -5.31 -11.99
C PHE A 185 16.92 -5.13 -12.45
N ALA A 186 17.88 -5.21 -11.53
CA ALA A 186 19.30 -5.02 -11.82
C ALA A 186 19.88 -5.96 -12.88
N ASP A 187 19.32 -7.17 -13.05
CA ASP A 187 19.68 -8.11 -14.13
C ASP A 187 19.17 -7.68 -15.52
N ARG A 188 18.37 -6.61 -15.57
CA ARG A 188 17.74 -6.02 -16.75
C ARG A 188 16.88 -7.02 -17.53
N GLN A 189 16.35 -8.04 -16.85
CA GLN A 189 15.47 -9.02 -17.48
C GLN A 189 13.99 -8.68 -17.24
N PRO A 190 13.13 -8.75 -18.27
CA PRO A 190 11.68 -8.72 -18.10
C PRO A 190 11.20 -9.82 -17.16
N ARG A 191 10.24 -9.49 -16.29
CA ARG A 191 9.60 -10.47 -15.40
C ARG A 191 8.11 -10.20 -15.31
N THR A 192 7.33 -11.27 -15.28
CA THR A 192 5.98 -11.25 -14.70
C THR A 192 6.14 -11.68 -13.25
N LEU A 193 5.59 -10.89 -12.33
CA LEU A 193 5.56 -11.25 -10.91
C LEU A 193 4.17 -11.80 -10.57
N ASP A 194 3.99 -12.24 -9.34
CA ASP A 194 2.71 -12.70 -8.82
C ASP A 194 2.31 -11.85 -7.61
N TYR A 195 1.01 -11.64 -7.45
CA TYR A 195 0.42 -11.10 -6.24
C TYR A 195 -0.88 -11.82 -5.94
N PHE A 196 -0.94 -12.56 -4.83
CA PHE A 196 -2.11 -13.39 -4.49
C PHE A 196 -2.54 -14.34 -5.61
N SER A 197 -1.58 -15.00 -6.27
CA SER A 197 -1.82 -15.89 -7.42
C SER A 197 -2.40 -15.18 -8.66
N TYR A 198 -2.36 -13.85 -8.67
CA TYR A 198 -2.67 -13.03 -9.83
C TYR A 198 -1.37 -12.57 -10.52
N PRO A 199 -1.22 -12.80 -11.84
CA PRO A 199 -0.03 -12.35 -12.55
C PRO A 199 -0.01 -10.82 -12.65
N ILE A 200 1.11 -10.23 -12.26
CA ILE A 200 1.32 -8.78 -12.31
C ILE A 200 2.50 -8.42 -13.23
N VAL A 201 2.40 -7.30 -13.95
CA VAL A 201 3.43 -6.85 -14.90
C VAL A 201 4.00 -5.53 -14.40
N PRO A 202 5.32 -5.43 -14.17
CA PRO A 202 5.95 -4.21 -13.69
C PRO A 202 6.10 -3.23 -14.85
N TYR A 203 5.04 -2.52 -15.23
CA TYR A 203 5.13 -1.48 -16.27
C TYR A 203 6.07 -0.35 -15.85
N THR A 204 6.78 0.24 -16.81
CA THR A 204 7.69 1.36 -16.56
C THR A 204 6.96 2.60 -16.01
N LEU A 205 7.65 3.36 -15.17
CA LEU A 205 7.23 4.66 -14.67
C LEU A 205 7.81 5.83 -15.49
N ASP A 206 8.42 5.56 -16.64
CA ASP A 206 8.76 6.58 -17.62
C ASP A 206 7.47 7.14 -18.25
N PRO A 207 7.16 8.44 -18.09
CA PRO A 207 5.94 9.03 -18.65
C PRO A 207 6.04 9.35 -20.15
N ASN A 208 7.13 8.97 -20.84
CA ASN A 208 7.30 9.24 -22.26
C ASN A 208 6.08 8.75 -23.07
N PRO A 209 5.36 9.65 -23.76
CA PRO A 209 4.16 9.29 -24.52
C PRO A 209 4.48 8.44 -25.74
N GLU A 210 5.75 8.38 -26.20
CA GLU A 210 6.18 7.54 -27.31
C GLU A 210 6.41 6.07 -26.93
N LEU A 211 6.30 5.71 -25.65
CA LEU A 211 6.32 4.30 -25.24
C LEU A 211 4.97 3.65 -25.57
N ALA A 212 4.99 2.44 -26.11
CA ALA A 212 3.77 1.75 -26.56
C ALA A 212 2.74 1.63 -25.42
N VAL A 213 3.19 1.24 -24.22
CA VAL A 213 2.34 1.14 -23.04
C VAL A 213 1.64 2.47 -22.71
N ASN A 214 2.33 3.61 -22.80
CA ASN A 214 1.76 4.92 -22.49
C ASN A 214 0.84 5.41 -23.61
N ARG A 215 1.17 5.18 -24.89
CA ARG A 215 0.27 5.46 -26.01
C ARG A 215 -1.08 4.77 -25.83
N TYR A 216 -1.06 3.47 -25.49
CA TYR A 216 -2.30 2.71 -25.32
C TYR A 216 -3.07 3.10 -24.05
N LYS A 217 -2.38 3.40 -22.92
CA LYS A 217 -3.04 3.98 -21.73
C LYS A 217 -3.75 5.29 -22.06
N ARG A 218 -3.08 6.21 -22.76
CA ARG A 218 -3.64 7.51 -23.15
C ARG A 218 -4.79 7.35 -24.16
N GLN A 219 -4.65 6.44 -25.13
CA GLN A 219 -5.73 6.11 -26.06
C GLN A 219 -6.95 5.54 -25.35
N ALA A 220 -6.77 4.62 -24.38
CA ALA A 220 -7.88 4.12 -23.57
C ALA A 220 -8.54 5.23 -22.76
N LEU A 221 -7.78 6.13 -22.13
CA LEU A 221 -8.34 7.29 -21.42
C LEU A 221 -9.19 8.18 -22.33
N GLN A 222 -8.74 8.40 -23.57
CA GLN A 222 -9.51 9.15 -24.58
C GLN A 222 -10.84 8.44 -24.91
N GLN A 223 -10.82 7.12 -25.08
CA GLN A 223 -12.04 6.34 -25.37
C GLN A 223 -12.99 6.33 -24.17
N VAL A 224 -12.48 6.14 -22.95
CA VAL A 224 -13.27 6.24 -21.72
C VAL A 224 -13.95 7.62 -21.65
N HIS A 225 -13.19 8.71 -21.81
CA HIS A 225 -13.74 10.06 -21.80
C HIS A 225 -14.82 10.26 -22.85
N ALA A 226 -14.59 9.84 -24.09
CA ALA A 226 -15.56 9.95 -25.18
C ALA A 226 -16.86 9.21 -24.86
N MET A 227 -16.78 8.01 -24.26
CA MET A 227 -17.95 7.25 -23.83
C MET A 227 -18.71 7.96 -22.72
N LEU A 228 -18.02 8.52 -21.71
CA LEU A 228 -18.66 9.31 -20.65
C LEU A 228 -19.29 10.61 -21.19
N ALA A 229 -18.65 11.25 -22.16
CA ALA A 229 -19.13 12.46 -22.83
C ALA A 229 -20.34 12.18 -23.73
N ALA A 230 -20.53 10.95 -24.20
CA ALA A 230 -21.71 10.52 -24.94
C ALA A 230 -22.91 10.18 -24.03
N MET A 231 -22.67 9.86 -22.76
CA MET A 231 -23.76 9.58 -21.80
C MET A 231 -24.63 10.82 -21.58
N ALA A 232 -25.95 10.61 -21.40
CA ALA A 232 -26.88 11.69 -21.06
C ALA A 232 -26.46 12.40 -19.75
N PRO A 233 -26.63 13.73 -19.63
CA PRO A 233 -26.15 14.50 -18.47
C PRO A 233 -26.62 13.94 -17.12
N GLN A 234 -27.86 13.46 -17.06
CA GLN A 234 -28.48 12.86 -15.87
C GLN A 234 -27.79 11.57 -15.37
N HIS A 235 -27.11 10.84 -16.26
CA HIS A 235 -26.33 9.65 -15.89
C HIS A 235 -24.89 10.04 -15.58
N ARG A 236 -24.32 10.99 -16.34
CA ARG A 236 -22.95 11.49 -16.12
C ARG A 236 -22.77 12.13 -14.74
N GLN A 237 -23.77 12.87 -14.26
CA GLN A 237 -23.73 13.49 -12.93
C GLN A 237 -23.66 12.50 -11.76
N LYS A 238 -23.96 11.21 -12.00
CA LYS A 238 -23.83 10.15 -10.99
C LYS A 238 -22.36 9.79 -10.73
N ILE A 239 -21.44 10.18 -11.60
CA ILE A 239 -20.01 9.91 -11.44
C ILE A 239 -19.45 10.89 -10.41
N VAL A 240 -19.11 10.38 -9.22
CA VAL A 240 -18.69 11.21 -8.08
C VAL A 240 -17.19 11.17 -7.82
N ALA A 241 -16.46 10.21 -8.41
CA ALA A 241 -15.02 10.10 -8.33
C ALA A 241 -14.45 9.24 -9.48
N ILE A 242 -13.18 9.49 -9.82
CA ILE A 242 -12.39 8.74 -10.80
C ILE A 242 -11.02 8.49 -10.18
N PHE A 243 -10.66 7.21 -10.03
CA PHE A 243 -9.37 6.82 -9.46
C PHE A 243 -8.37 6.70 -10.61
N LEU A 244 -7.35 7.55 -10.59
CA LEU A 244 -6.29 7.59 -11.60
C LEU A 244 -5.14 6.67 -11.23
N GLY A 245 -4.57 6.04 -12.26
CA GLY A 245 -3.36 5.24 -12.13
C GLY A 245 -3.66 3.85 -11.61
N GLY A 246 -4.34 3.78 -10.45
CA GLY A 246 -4.28 2.70 -9.46
C GLY A 246 -3.01 2.81 -8.59
N GLU A 247 -2.72 1.79 -7.77
CA GLU A 247 -1.50 1.65 -6.97
C GLU A 247 -0.20 1.82 -7.80
N THR A 248 0.23 3.07 -7.98
CA THR A 248 1.37 3.43 -8.82
C THR A 248 2.63 3.50 -7.95
N HIS A 249 3.50 2.52 -8.08
CA HIS A 249 4.70 2.36 -7.28
C HIS A 249 5.78 1.56 -8.03
N HIS A 250 6.99 1.52 -7.48
CA HIS A 250 8.04 0.61 -7.94
C HIS A 250 7.84 -0.83 -7.46
N PHE A 251 8.52 -1.78 -8.08
CA PHE A 251 8.41 -3.21 -7.77
C PHE A 251 9.63 -3.72 -7.02
N TYR A 252 9.46 -4.87 -6.37
CA TYR A 252 10.53 -5.65 -5.77
C TYR A 252 10.34 -7.14 -6.05
N GLN A 253 11.42 -7.93 -6.03
CA GLN A 253 11.40 -9.31 -6.57
C GLN A 253 10.39 -10.25 -5.87
N ASN A 254 10.20 -10.10 -4.56
CA ASN A 254 9.36 -10.97 -3.75
C ASN A 254 8.03 -10.30 -3.40
N PHE A 255 7.39 -9.67 -4.38
CA PHE A 255 6.18 -8.86 -4.17
C PHE A 255 5.04 -9.63 -3.46
N ALA A 256 4.97 -10.95 -3.64
CA ALA A 256 4.02 -11.82 -2.96
C ALA A 256 4.41 -12.21 -1.52
N ASP A 257 5.70 -12.23 -1.18
CA ASP A 257 6.21 -12.81 0.08
C ASP A 257 6.17 -11.84 1.27
N GLY A 258 5.96 -10.54 1.01
CA GLY A 258 5.67 -9.55 2.05
C GLY A 258 6.31 -8.19 1.84
N MET A 259 5.75 -7.19 2.52
CA MET A 259 6.08 -5.77 2.32
C MET A 259 7.22 -5.24 3.20
N GLY A 260 7.91 -6.13 3.94
CA GLY A 260 8.84 -5.79 5.02
C GLY A 260 10.29 -6.24 4.81
N GLU A 261 10.72 -6.58 3.58
CA GLU A 261 12.10 -6.99 3.30
C GLU A 261 13.07 -5.79 3.46
N PHE A 262 13.96 -5.84 4.46
CA PHE A 262 14.96 -4.81 4.73
C PHE A 262 16.41 -5.27 4.47
N GLU A 263 16.73 -6.54 4.59
CA GLU A 263 18.12 -6.97 4.50
C GLU A 263 18.55 -7.18 3.05
N ARG A 264 17.64 -7.66 2.20
CA ARG A 264 17.90 -8.01 0.79
C ARG A 264 16.84 -7.48 -0.19
N PRO A 265 16.49 -6.18 -0.16
CA PRO A 265 15.57 -5.64 -1.13
C PRO A 265 16.20 -5.62 -2.52
N ALA A 266 15.47 -6.16 -3.50
CA ALA A 266 15.80 -6.04 -4.92
C ALA A 266 14.68 -5.28 -5.60
N VAL A 267 14.92 -4.02 -5.98
CA VAL A 267 13.90 -3.08 -6.47
C VAL A 267 14.08 -2.72 -7.94
N THR A 268 13.02 -2.27 -8.60
CA THR A 268 13.06 -1.59 -9.92
C THR A 268 13.23 -0.07 -9.73
N ASP A 269 13.68 0.73 -10.70
CA ASP A 269 13.81 0.43 -12.14
C ASP A 269 15.24 0.64 -12.67
N HIS A 270 15.93 -0.45 -13.00
CA HIS A 270 17.29 -0.46 -13.57
C HIS A 270 17.29 -0.55 -15.11
N SER A 271 16.16 -0.25 -15.77
CA SER A 271 16.12 -0.09 -17.22
C SER A 271 17.09 1.01 -17.70
N LEU A 272 17.59 0.89 -18.93
CA LEU A 272 18.53 1.87 -19.50
C LEU A 272 17.97 3.31 -19.48
N ALA A 273 16.67 3.47 -19.76
CA ALA A 273 16.00 4.76 -19.73
C ALA A 273 15.96 5.35 -18.31
N SER A 274 15.63 4.53 -17.30
CA SER A 274 15.60 4.94 -15.90
C SER A 274 17.01 5.29 -15.38
N VAL A 275 18.04 4.52 -15.75
CA VAL A 275 19.45 4.82 -15.43
C VAL A 275 19.88 6.17 -16.01
N GLN A 276 19.56 6.44 -17.28
CA GLN A 276 19.85 7.73 -17.92
C GLN A 276 19.07 8.88 -17.26
N ALA A 277 17.82 8.66 -16.87
CA ALA A 277 17.03 9.65 -16.14
C ALA A 277 17.62 9.93 -14.74
N PHE A 278 18.13 8.91 -14.05
CA PHE A 278 18.80 9.06 -12.76
C PHE A 278 20.09 9.87 -12.88
N ARG A 279 20.92 9.59 -13.89
CA ARG A 279 22.15 10.37 -14.16
C ARG A 279 21.84 11.85 -14.41
N ARG A 280 20.83 12.15 -15.23
CA ARG A 280 20.36 13.53 -15.46
C ARG A 280 19.84 14.18 -14.18
N TRP A 281 19.12 13.43 -13.35
CA TRP A 281 18.63 13.92 -12.06
C TRP A 281 19.79 14.27 -11.10
N LEU A 282 20.82 13.42 -11.04
CA LEU A 282 22.04 13.71 -10.28
C LEU A 282 22.77 14.94 -10.81
N GLN A 283 22.88 15.08 -12.14
CA GLN A 283 23.47 16.25 -12.77
C GLN A 283 22.70 17.53 -12.42
N GLN A 284 21.36 17.49 -12.41
CA GLN A 284 20.53 18.62 -12.01
C GLN A 284 20.69 18.94 -10.52
N ARG A 285 20.77 17.93 -9.66
CA ARG A 285 20.90 18.11 -8.20
C ARG A 285 22.25 18.70 -7.79
N TYR A 286 23.34 18.21 -8.39
CA TYR A 286 24.70 18.57 -7.96
C TYR A 286 25.41 19.56 -8.90
N GLY A 287 24.92 19.75 -10.12
CA GLY A 287 25.48 20.65 -11.12
C GLY A 287 26.77 20.13 -11.79
N SER A 288 27.65 19.44 -11.06
CA SER A 288 28.89 18.87 -11.59
C SER A 288 29.28 17.56 -10.89
N ILE A 289 30.07 16.73 -11.56
CA ILE A 289 30.56 15.48 -10.98
C ILE A 289 31.50 15.72 -9.79
N ALA A 290 32.25 16.83 -9.80
CA ALA A 290 33.10 17.25 -8.70
C ALA A 290 32.28 17.57 -7.43
N ALA A 291 31.15 18.28 -7.58
CA ALA A 291 30.25 18.59 -6.49
C ALA A 291 29.56 17.32 -5.93
N LEU A 292 29.15 16.40 -6.81
CA LEU A 292 28.62 15.09 -6.39
C LEU A 292 29.66 14.29 -5.60
N ASN A 293 30.88 14.16 -6.13
CA ASN A 293 31.96 13.43 -5.44
C ASN A 293 32.27 14.07 -4.08
N ALA A 294 32.35 15.41 -4.00
CA ALA A 294 32.55 16.12 -2.74
C ALA A 294 31.43 15.84 -1.73
N ALA A 295 30.17 15.82 -2.18
CA ALA A 295 29.03 15.49 -1.33
C ALA A 295 29.06 14.03 -0.82
N TYR A 296 29.52 13.07 -1.64
CA TYR A 296 29.60 11.65 -1.25
C TYR A 296 30.82 11.31 -0.38
N LEU A 297 31.89 12.11 -0.48
CA LEU A 297 33.08 11.97 0.35
C LEU A 297 32.82 12.39 1.80
N GLY A 298 32.01 13.44 2.02
CA GLY A 298 31.77 14.03 3.34
C GLY A 298 33.03 14.69 3.94
N GLU A 299 32.95 15.13 5.19
CA GLU A 299 34.09 15.78 5.89
C GLU A 299 35.30 14.85 6.07
N GLN A 300 35.08 13.53 6.18
CA GLN A 300 36.14 12.53 6.31
C GLN A 300 36.96 12.30 5.03
N GLY A 301 36.47 12.74 3.87
CA GLY A 301 37.19 12.61 2.59
C GLY A 301 38.38 13.57 2.41
N GLN A 302 38.57 14.52 3.34
CA GLN A 302 39.72 15.44 3.33
C GLN A 302 41.02 14.78 3.85
N ALA A 303 40.93 13.59 4.48
CA ALA A 303 42.04 12.92 5.15
C ALA A 303 42.44 11.56 4.52
N GLY A 304 42.36 11.44 3.19
CA GLY A 304 43.15 10.44 2.45
C GLY A 304 42.46 9.14 2.01
N SER A 305 41.15 8.98 2.17
CA SER A 305 40.40 7.88 1.53
C SER A 305 39.57 8.43 0.36
N ALA A 306 40.19 8.58 -0.81
CA ALA A 306 39.45 8.91 -2.01
C ALA A 306 38.50 7.76 -2.35
N LEU A 307 37.20 8.03 -2.44
CA LEU A 307 36.36 7.29 -3.39
C LEU A 307 37.13 7.32 -4.73
N PRO A 308 37.22 6.24 -5.50
CA PRO A 308 37.50 6.37 -6.93
C PRO A 308 36.33 7.17 -7.50
N GLY A 309 36.45 8.49 -7.44
CA GLY A 309 35.37 9.41 -7.75
C GLY A 309 34.95 9.20 -9.19
N TYR A 310 33.67 9.34 -9.46
CA TYR A 310 33.19 9.33 -10.83
C TYR A 310 33.87 10.48 -11.58
N THR A 311 34.42 10.21 -12.75
CA THR A 311 34.95 11.27 -13.63
C THR A 311 33.86 11.85 -14.52
N ASP A 312 32.74 11.14 -14.66
CA ASP A 312 31.56 11.57 -15.43
C ASP A 312 30.27 10.94 -14.85
N PHE A 313 29.12 11.59 -15.05
CA PHE A 313 27.82 11.03 -14.64
C PHE A 313 27.48 9.72 -15.37
N ASP A 314 28.00 9.50 -16.58
CA ASP A 314 27.79 8.29 -17.37
C ASP A 314 28.41 7.03 -16.76
N GLN A 315 29.29 7.17 -15.76
CA GLN A 315 29.86 6.05 -15.01
C GLN A 315 28.96 5.58 -13.86
N ILE A 316 27.90 6.33 -13.53
CA ILE A 316 27.05 6.03 -12.38
C ILE A 316 26.01 4.99 -12.76
N GLU A 317 26.04 3.85 -12.08
CA GLU A 317 24.97 2.85 -12.10
C GLU A 317 24.20 2.91 -10.77
N PRO A 318 22.85 2.82 -10.77
CA PRO A 318 22.09 2.70 -9.54
C PRO A 318 22.58 1.52 -8.71
N PRO A 319 22.60 1.65 -7.37
CA PRO A 319 23.10 0.60 -6.51
C PRO A 319 22.21 -0.64 -6.59
N ALA A 320 22.84 -1.80 -6.57
CA ALA A 320 22.16 -3.09 -6.71
C ALA A 320 22.87 -4.26 -6.00
N GLY A 321 24.12 -4.07 -5.56
CA GLY A 321 24.85 -5.09 -4.81
C GLY A 321 24.48 -5.07 -3.33
N ASN A 322 24.78 -6.14 -2.60
CA ASN A 322 24.50 -6.22 -1.17
C ASN A 322 25.68 -6.86 -0.45
N PHE A 323 26.26 -6.14 0.52
CA PHE A 323 27.43 -6.66 1.24
C PHE A 323 27.12 -7.93 2.06
N ARG A 324 25.84 -8.16 2.40
CA ARG A 324 25.42 -9.37 3.12
C ARG A 324 25.46 -10.61 2.24
N ASP A 325 25.28 -10.45 0.93
CA ASP A 325 25.38 -11.53 -0.05
C ASP A 325 26.83 -11.65 -0.57
N ASP A 326 27.51 -10.53 -0.78
CA ASP A 326 28.93 -10.48 -1.16
C ASP A 326 29.67 -9.37 -0.39
N PRO A 327 30.50 -9.71 0.62
CA PRO A 327 31.29 -8.74 1.38
C PRO A 327 32.26 -7.88 0.55
N GLN A 328 32.52 -8.26 -0.71
CA GLN A 328 33.32 -7.49 -1.66
C GLN A 328 32.52 -6.44 -2.45
N THR A 329 31.21 -6.34 -2.22
CA THR A 329 30.33 -5.34 -2.82
C THR A 329 30.95 -3.94 -2.67
N PRO A 330 31.16 -3.20 -3.77
CA PRO A 330 31.67 -1.83 -3.70
C PRO A 330 30.75 -0.93 -2.87
N TYR A 331 31.34 -0.01 -2.10
CA TYR A 331 30.64 0.88 -1.18
C TYR A 331 29.43 1.59 -1.83
N LEU A 332 29.64 2.22 -2.99
CA LEU A 332 28.58 2.94 -3.71
C LEU A 332 27.60 2.01 -4.44
N GLN A 333 27.87 0.72 -4.54
CA GLN A 333 26.96 -0.27 -5.13
C GLN A 333 26.09 -0.97 -4.10
N HIS A 334 26.36 -0.80 -2.80
CA HIS A 334 25.58 -1.43 -1.75
C HIS A 334 24.15 -0.85 -1.66
N TYR A 335 23.18 -1.75 -1.67
CA TYR A 335 21.76 -1.48 -1.55
C TYR A 335 21.12 -2.47 -0.59
N ASP A 336 20.54 -1.95 0.49
CA ASP A 336 19.63 -2.68 1.36
C ASP A 336 18.52 -1.71 1.85
N GLY A 337 17.69 -2.14 2.79
CA GLY A 337 16.60 -1.36 3.37
C GLY A 337 17.07 -0.20 4.26
N HIS A 338 18.36 -0.14 4.59
CA HIS A 338 19.00 0.81 5.49
C HIS A 338 20.06 1.68 4.79
N SER A 339 20.56 1.29 3.63
CA SER A 339 21.77 1.85 3.01
C SER A 339 21.64 3.33 2.65
N HIS A 340 20.41 3.82 2.55
CA HIS A 340 20.09 5.24 2.45
C HIS A 340 20.37 6.07 3.72
N GLY A 341 20.88 5.46 4.80
CA GLY A 341 21.29 6.15 6.02
C GLY A 341 20.22 6.23 7.12
N GLN A 342 19.11 5.50 6.99
CA GLN A 342 18.08 5.42 8.03
C GLN A 342 17.89 3.99 8.50
N LEU A 343 17.87 3.82 9.82
CA LEU A 343 17.55 2.57 10.49
C LEU A 343 16.14 2.66 11.09
N ALA A 344 15.24 1.81 10.63
CA ALA A 344 13.93 1.69 11.25
C ALA A 344 14.04 0.94 12.59
N VAL A 345 13.76 1.65 13.69
CA VAL A 345 13.58 1.08 15.02
C VAL A 345 12.09 0.86 15.23
N HIS A 346 11.62 -0.37 15.13
CA HIS A 346 10.18 -0.66 15.17
C HIS A 346 9.84 -1.95 15.90
N GLY A 347 8.60 -2.00 16.37
CA GLY A 347 8.10 -3.09 17.17
C GLY A 347 6.61 -2.97 17.39
N TRP A 348 6.12 -3.68 18.40
CA TRP A 348 4.78 -3.51 18.93
C TRP A 348 4.80 -3.50 20.45
N TYR A 349 3.77 -2.89 21.04
CA TYR A 349 3.52 -2.95 22.46
C TYR A 349 2.02 -3.01 22.75
N TRP A 350 1.67 -3.59 23.89
CA TRP A 350 0.33 -3.65 24.42
C TRP A 350 0.37 -3.41 25.93
N ASP A 351 -0.25 -2.31 26.36
CA ASP A 351 -0.42 -1.95 27.77
C ASP A 351 -1.90 -2.03 28.12
N ALA A 352 -2.30 -3.12 28.79
CA ALA A 352 -3.71 -3.37 29.13
C ALA A 352 -4.33 -2.28 30.01
N GLN A 353 -3.51 -1.47 30.69
CA GLN A 353 -3.95 -0.40 31.58
C GLN A 353 -3.93 0.97 30.90
N HIS A 354 -3.44 1.04 29.66
CA HIS A 354 -3.22 2.29 28.93
C HIS A 354 -2.35 3.31 29.70
N ASN A 355 -1.40 2.84 30.51
CA ASN A 355 -0.51 3.68 31.32
C ASN A 355 0.70 4.21 30.54
N THR A 356 1.03 3.60 29.40
CA THR A 356 2.17 3.98 28.56
C THR A 356 1.82 5.23 27.76
N GLN A 357 2.54 6.32 28.04
CA GLN A 357 2.33 7.64 27.44
C GLN A 357 3.21 7.85 26.19
N ALA A 358 4.43 7.33 26.21
CA ALA A 358 5.36 7.42 25.11
C ALA A 358 6.35 6.25 25.12
N LEU A 359 6.80 5.87 23.94
CA LEU A 359 8.00 5.07 23.77
C LEU A 359 9.15 5.99 23.33
N ARG A 360 10.31 5.87 23.95
CA ARG A 360 11.49 6.70 23.62
C ARG A 360 12.58 5.82 23.04
N VAL A 361 13.26 6.33 22.03
CA VAL A 361 14.44 5.70 21.44
C VAL A 361 15.68 6.48 21.87
N TYR A 362 16.71 5.75 22.27
CA TYR A 362 18.01 6.27 22.65
C TYR A 362 19.08 5.67 21.75
N LEU A 363 20.10 6.45 21.46
CA LEU A 363 21.34 6.02 20.82
C LEU A 363 22.48 6.30 21.78
N ASP A 364 23.22 5.26 22.15
CA ASP A 364 24.36 5.32 23.07
C ASP A 364 24.03 5.96 24.43
N GLY A 365 22.78 5.77 24.86
CA GLY A 365 22.24 6.34 26.09
C GLY A 365 21.79 7.79 25.98
N GLN A 366 21.92 8.44 24.82
CA GLN A 366 21.38 9.76 24.53
C GLN A 366 19.99 9.66 23.92
N LEU A 367 19.06 10.49 24.38
CA LEU A 367 17.68 10.49 23.86
C LEU A 367 17.66 11.01 22.43
N VAL A 368 17.15 10.18 21.50
CA VAL A 368 16.89 10.58 20.10
C VAL A 368 15.53 11.25 20.00
N GLY A 369 14.50 10.62 20.59
CA GLY A 369 13.15 11.16 20.59
C GLY A 369 12.07 10.11 20.85
N PRO A 370 10.78 10.52 20.87
CA PRO A 370 9.67 9.61 20.99
C PRO A 370 9.44 8.85 19.66
N ALA A 371 9.18 7.54 19.73
CA ALA A 371 8.71 6.77 18.59
C ALA A 371 7.26 7.13 18.26
N GLN A 372 6.93 7.13 16.96
CA GLN A 372 5.54 7.21 16.52
C GLN A 372 4.82 5.94 16.95
N GLN A 373 3.70 6.08 17.67
CA GLN A 373 2.87 4.97 18.17
C GLN A 373 1.56 4.90 17.38
N GLY A 374 0.83 3.79 17.49
CA GLY A 374 -0.48 3.63 16.85
C GLY A 374 -0.40 3.14 15.40
N LEU A 375 0.74 2.58 14.99
CA LEU A 375 0.94 2.03 13.66
C LEU A 375 0.31 0.64 13.54
N ASN A 376 -0.06 0.26 12.32
CA ASN A 376 -0.75 -1.01 12.07
C ASN A 376 0.18 -2.21 12.31
N ARG A 377 -0.29 -3.14 13.15
CA ARG A 377 0.26 -4.45 13.47
C ARG A 377 -0.85 -5.48 13.54
N LEU A 378 -1.51 -5.67 12.40
CA LEU A 378 -2.60 -6.61 12.24
C LEU A 378 -2.16 -8.05 12.50
N ASP A 379 -0.92 -8.40 12.15
CA ASP A 379 -0.28 -9.68 12.45
C ASP A 379 -0.33 -10.01 13.95
N VAL A 380 0.07 -9.06 14.80
CA VAL A 380 0.04 -9.20 16.27
C VAL A 380 -1.39 -9.33 16.76
N TYR A 381 -2.28 -8.49 16.23
CA TYR A 381 -3.69 -8.50 16.60
C TYR A 381 -4.39 -9.80 16.22
N ARG A 382 -4.06 -10.42 15.08
CA ARG A 382 -4.57 -11.75 14.70
C ARG A 382 -4.10 -12.83 15.66
N GLN A 383 -2.84 -12.75 16.09
CA GLN A 383 -2.15 -13.83 16.79
C GLN A 383 -2.35 -13.83 18.31
N LEU A 384 -2.55 -12.66 18.93
CA LEU A 384 -2.60 -12.51 20.39
C LEU A 384 -3.96 -12.02 20.85
N ASP A 385 -4.75 -12.88 21.48
CA ASP A 385 -6.13 -12.58 21.89
C ASP A 385 -6.24 -11.36 22.81
N GLU A 386 -5.30 -11.18 23.73
CA GLU A 386 -5.30 -10.06 24.67
C GLU A 386 -5.03 -8.69 24.02
N VAL A 387 -4.45 -8.66 22.82
CA VAL A 387 -4.19 -7.41 22.09
C VAL A 387 -5.49 -6.95 21.44
N GLY A 388 -6.14 -5.96 22.06
CA GLY A 388 -7.47 -5.49 21.69
C GLY A 388 -7.53 -4.54 20.48
N THR A 389 -6.38 -4.10 19.93
CA THR A 389 -6.33 -3.23 18.76
C THR A 389 -5.14 -3.57 17.83
N PRO A 390 -5.31 -3.50 16.50
CA PRO A 390 -4.20 -3.59 15.56
C PRO A 390 -3.34 -2.32 15.49
N ALA A 391 -3.71 -1.23 16.17
CA ALA A 391 -2.88 -0.02 16.28
C ALA A 391 -1.82 -0.14 17.41
N SER A 392 -1.15 -1.29 17.52
CA SER A 392 -0.17 -1.60 18.58
C SER A 392 1.29 -1.35 18.16
N GLY A 393 1.53 -1.00 16.89
CA GLY A 393 2.86 -0.78 16.35
C GLY A 393 3.49 0.54 16.79
N PHE A 394 4.82 0.55 16.85
CA PHE A 394 5.62 1.76 16.98
C PHE A 394 6.78 1.77 15.99
N ARG A 395 7.25 2.96 15.61
CA ARG A 395 8.41 3.15 14.73
C ARG A 395 9.10 4.47 14.97
N LEU A 396 10.43 4.48 14.84
CA LEU A 396 11.25 5.67 14.70
C LEU A 396 12.30 5.40 13.61
N GLU A 397 12.48 6.34 12.68
CA GLU A 397 13.62 6.32 11.75
C GLU A 397 14.82 6.95 12.43
N LEU A 398 15.85 6.15 12.71
CA LEU A 398 17.10 6.58 13.30
C LEU A 398 18.11 6.91 12.19
N PRO A 399 18.48 8.17 11.98
CA PRO A 399 19.56 8.50 11.05
C PRO A 399 20.89 7.94 11.58
N PHE A 400 21.62 7.24 10.72
CA PHE A 400 22.94 6.69 11.06
C PHE A 400 24.05 7.14 10.10
N ASP A 401 23.72 7.88 9.05
CA ASP A 401 24.64 8.31 7.98
C ASP A 401 25.82 9.16 8.47
N ALA A 402 25.66 9.85 9.60
CA ALA A 402 26.69 10.65 10.25
C ALA A 402 27.34 9.98 11.48
N LEU A 403 26.97 8.73 11.80
CA LEU A 403 27.55 8.04 12.96
C LEU A 403 28.97 7.57 12.65
N PRO A 404 29.91 7.66 13.62
CA PRO A 404 31.22 7.02 13.50
C PRO A 404 31.11 5.52 13.24
N ALA A 405 32.12 4.95 12.61
CA ALA A 405 32.22 3.49 12.49
C ALA A 405 32.36 2.85 13.88
N GLY A 406 31.82 1.64 14.03
CA GLY A 406 31.88 0.85 15.25
C GLY A 406 30.50 0.43 15.77
N ARG A 407 30.50 -0.16 16.97
CA ARG A 407 29.28 -0.70 17.60
C ARG A 407 28.59 0.39 18.40
N HIS A 408 27.29 0.55 18.17
CA HIS A 408 26.40 1.49 18.86
C HIS A 408 25.24 0.75 19.54
N MET A 409 24.66 1.34 20.58
CA MET A 409 23.53 0.78 21.31
C MET A 409 22.26 1.58 21.06
N VAL A 410 21.27 0.94 20.44
CA VAL A 410 19.90 1.43 20.34
C VAL A 410 19.11 0.91 21.53
N SER A 411 18.54 1.79 22.35
CA SER A 411 17.69 1.40 23.48
C SER A 411 16.27 1.92 23.28
N VAL A 412 15.28 1.15 23.68
CA VAL A 412 13.87 1.55 23.67
C VAL A 412 13.33 1.50 25.09
N SER A 413 12.67 2.57 25.54
CA SER A 413 12.03 2.65 26.86
C SER A 413 10.55 2.99 26.74
N ALA A 414 9.79 2.71 27.80
CA ALA A 414 8.41 3.14 27.97
C ALA A 414 8.29 4.16 29.11
N VAL A 415 7.65 5.30 28.83
CA VAL A 415 7.26 6.30 29.83
C VAL A 415 5.86 5.95 30.33
N ARG A 416 5.75 5.66 31.63
CA ARG A 416 4.51 5.25 32.31
C ARG A 416 4.26 6.13 33.54
N GLY A 417 3.53 7.23 33.35
CA GLY A 417 3.33 8.24 34.39
C GLY A 417 4.63 8.94 34.78
N GLN A 418 4.99 8.93 36.06
CA GLN A 418 6.24 9.51 36.57
C GLN A 418 7.44 8.54 36.50
N ARG A 419 7.24 7.34 35.92
CA ARG A 419 8.28 6.31 35.80
C ARG A 419 8.65 6.10 34.35
N GLU A 420 9.91 5.77 34.12
CA GLU A 420 10.41 5.29 32.83
C GLU A 420 11.09 3.94 33.07
N CYS A 421 10.87 3.00 32.16
CA CYS A 421 11.48 1.68 32.23
C CYS A 421 12.03 1.26 30.87
N LEU A 422 13.15 0.52 30.89
CA LEU A 422 13.80 -0.03 29.70
C LEU A 422 13.00 -1.21 29.17
N LEU A 423 12.59 -1.15 27.91
CA LEU A 423 11.95 -2.27 27.21
C LEU A 423 13.01 -3.22 26.69
N ASP A 424 13.86 -2.73 25.78
CA ASP A 424 14.84 -3.56 25.10
C ASP A 424 16.04 -2.74 24.62
N GLU A 425 17.10 -3.44 24.27
CA GLU A 425 18.35 -2.90 23.73
C GLU A 425 18.81 -3.73 22.53
N ARG A 426 19.40 -3.06 21.53
CA ARG A 426 19.98 -3.69 20.34
C ARG A 426 21.32 -3.05 20.03
N VAL A 427 22.29 -3.91 19.72
CA VAL A 427 23.55 -3.44 19.16
C VAL A 427 23.44 -3.36 17.65
N VAL A 428 23.92 -2.26 17.07
CA VAL A 428 24.11 -2.12 15.62
C VAL A 428 25.58 -1.82 15.35
N ASN A 429 26.09 -2.23 14.20
CA ASN A 429 27.49 -2.02 13.81
C ASN A 429 27.56 -1.13 12.56
N ILE A 430 27.99 0.11 12.72
CA ILE A 430 28.19 1.04 11.62
C ILE A 430 29.51 0.68 10.94
N LEU A 431 29.43 0.24 9.69
CA LEU A 431 30.62 -0.14 8.92
C LEU A 431 31.36 1.11 8.45
N GLY A 432 32.68 1.12 8.68
CA GLY A 432 33.58 2.13 8.14
C GLY A 432 33.84 1.93 6.65
N ARG A 433 34.81 2.69 6.13
CA ARG A 433 35.26 2.59 4.73
C ARG A 433 36.76 2.34 4.68
N ASP A 434 37.16 1.44 3.79
CA ASP A 434 38.55 1.26 3.34
C ASP A 434 38.59 1.44 1.83
N GLY A 435 38.92 2.66 1.39
CA GLY A 435 38.83 3.07 -0.01
C GLY A 435 37.42 2.91 -0.57
N ALA A 436 37.28 2.04 -1.58
CA ALA A 436 36.01 1.77 -2.27
C ALA A 436 35.16 0.65 -1.63
N ARG A 437 35.55 0.14 -0.46
CA ARG A 437 34.94 -1.02 0.20
C ARG A 437 34.56 -0.70 1.65
N PHE A 438 33.69 -1.50 2.23
CA PHE A 438 33.41 -1.43 3.67
C PHE A 438 34.58 -1.96 4.48
N ASP A 439 34.90 -1.26 5.57
CA ASP A 439 35.86 -1.74 6.56
C ASP A 439 35.14 -2.55 7.64
N TRP A 440 35.48 -3.84 7.70
CA TRP A 440 34.92 -4.80 8.65
C TRP A 440 35.77 -4.97 9.92
N ARG A 441 36.96 -4.33 9.98
CA ARG A 441 37.92 -4.50 11.07
C ARG A 441 37.59 -3.64 12.28
N ASP A 442 36.93 -2.51 12.06
CA ASP A 442 36.56 -1.60 13.14
C ASP A 442 35.39 -2.19 13.95
N GLN A 443 35.68 -2.60 15.18
CA GLN A 443 34.71 -3.13 16.14
C GLN A 443 34.76 -2.37 17.46
N HIS A 444 35.33 -1.15 17.49
CA HIS A 444 35.36 -0.37 18.72
C HIS A 444 33.94 -0.15 19.23
N ARG A 445 33.75 -0.32 20.54
CA ARG A 445 32.45 -0.10 21.17
C ARG A 445 32.31 1.38 21.51
N VAL A 446 31.35 2.02 20.89
CA VAL A 446 30.96 3.40 21.16
C VAL A 446 29.55 3.36 21.74
N PHE A 447 29.37 3.03 23.03
CA PHE A 447 28.04 3.20 23.65
C PHE A 447 28.00 3.14 25.18
N SER A 448 26.98 3.78 25.73
CA SER A 448 26.47 3.55 27.09
C SER A 448 25.15 2.79 27.05
N SER A 449 25.07 1.65 27.74
CA SER A 449 23.77 0.98 28.00
C SER A 449 22.94 1.79 29.00
N LEU A 450 21.62 1.63 28.92
CA LEU A 450 20.66 2.14 29.92
C LEU A 450 20.39 1.12 31.03
N GLN A 451 20.95 -0.09 30.96
CA GLN A 451 20.88 -1.06 32.05
C GLN A 451 21.50 -0.49 33.33
N GLY A 452 20.76 -0.59 34.44
CA GLY A 452 21.15 -0.01 35.73
C GLY A 452 20.90 1.50 35.85
N LYS A 453 20.64 2.21 34.74
CA LYS A 453 20.17 3.62 34.73
C LYS A 453 18.65 3.69 34.75
N LEU A 454 17.98 2.78 34.04
CA LEU A 454 16.53 2.60 34.08
C LEU A 454 16.20 1.20 34.63
N PRO A 455 15.12 1.05 35.41
CA PRO A 455 14.58 -0.26 35.73
C PRO A 455 14.08 -0.94 34.45
N ARG A 456 14.19 -2.28 34.34
CA ARG A 456 13.56 -3.00 33.23
C ARG A 456 12.04 -2.94 33.39
N CYS A 457 11.33 -2.78 32.27
CA CYS A 457 9.89 -2.93 32.28
C CYS A 457 9.54 -4.36 32.65
N VAL A 458 8.69 -4.55 33.65
CA VAL A 458 8.25 -5.89 34.02
C VAL A 458 7.19 -6.32 33.03
N SER A 459 7.51 -7.32 32.21
CA SER A 459 6.53 -8.08 31.45
C SER A 459 5.86 -9.08 32.40
N GLU A 460 4.99 -8.63 33.30
CA GLU A 460 4.26 -9.57 34.15
C GLU A 460 3.31 -10.43 33.31
N GLY A 461 3.07 -11.66 33.78
CA GLY A 461 2.36 -12.75 33.08
C GLY A 461 0.92 -12.45 32.64
N GLN A 462 0.15 -13.47 32.26
CA GLN A 462 -1.21 -13.28 31.76
C GLN A 462 -2.10 -12.63 32.83
N GLY A 463 -2.49 -11.37 32.60
CA GLY A 463 -3.33 -10.60 33.51
C GLY A 463 -3.57 -9.16 33.05
N PRO A 464 -4.59 -8.47 33.60
CA PRO A 464 -5.05 -7.14 33.18
C PRO A 464 -4.07 -5.99 33.45
N GLN A 465 -2.88 -6.28 34.00
CA GLN A 465 -1.81 -5.30 34.28
C GLN A 465 -0.59 -5.45 33.37
N ALA A 466 -0.60 -6.42 32.44
CA ALA A 466 0.57 -6.78 31.66
C ALA A 466 0.94 -5.72 30.61
N LEU A 467 2.22 -5.33 30.61
CA LEU A 467 2.86 -4.70 29.46
C LEU A 467 3.52 -5.80 28.62
N ARG A 468 3.03 -6.00 27.40
CA ARG A 468 3.66 -6.85 26.39
C ARG A 468 4.34 -5.98 25.35
N PHE A 469 5.47 -6.41 24.85
CA PHE A 469 6.15 -5.71 23.77
C PHE A 469 7.10 -6.66 23.03
N HIS A 470 7.45 -6.27 21.83
CA HIS A 470 8.55 -6.85 21.09
C HIS A 470 9.20 -5.77 20.22
N LEU A 471 10.53 -5.78 20.18
CA LEU A 471 11.31 -4.94 19.27
C LEU A 471 11.73 -5.81 18.08
N ASP A 472 11.04 -5.64 16.93
CA ASP A 472 11.27 -6.44 15.73
C ASP A 472 12.60 -6.05 15.06
N ALA A 473 12.87 -4.74 14.95
CA ALA A 473 14.06 -4.19 14.32
C ALA A 473 14.66 -3.04 15.14
N PRO A 474 16.00 -2.88 15.15
CA PRO A 474 16.98 -3.71 14.44
C PRO A 474 17.13 -5.11 15.06
N SER A 475 17.65 -6.05 14.27
CA SER A 475 18.16 -7.33 14.79
C SER A 475 19.43 -7.10 15.63
N TRP A 476 19.80 -8.07 16.46
CA TRP A 476 20.99 -7.96 17.29
C TRP A 476 22.27 -8.01 16.45
N ASP A 477 23.18 -7.07 16.70
CA ASP A 477 24.48 -6.93 16.01
C ASP A 477 24.34 -6.69 14.50
N LEU A 478 23.27 -5.99 14.09
CA LEU A 478 22.99 -5.67 12.68
C LEU A 478 24.11 -4.80 12.07
N PRO A 479 24.85 -5.27 11.05
CA PRO A 479 25.76 -4.43 10.29
C PRO A 479 24.98 -3.45 9.42
N LEU A 480 25.42 -2.18 9.41
CA LEU A 480 24.83 -1.08 8.67
C LEU A 480 25.92 -0.40 7.84
N GLY A 481 25.74 -0.39 6.52
CA GLY A 481 26.62 0.30 5.58
C GLY A 481 25.89 1.46 4.94
N TYR A 482 26.31 2.69 5.21
CA TYR A 482 25.75 3.85 4.53
C TYR A 482 26.21 3.87 3.06
N ASN A 483 25.32 4.29 2.15
CA ASN A 483 25.62 4.57 0.76
C ASN A 483 24.83 5.83 0.32
N PRO A 484 25.50 6.98 0.11
CA PRO A 484 24.81 8.20 -0.32
C PRO A 484 24.15 8.07 -1.70
N LEU A 485 24.66 7.19 -2.58
CA LEU A 485 24.02 6.90 -3.86
C LEU A 485 22.70 6.14 -3.68
N ALA A 486 22.58 5.28 -2.67
CA ALA A 486 21.32 4.60 -2.35
C ALA A 486 20.25 5.55 -1.82
N ARG A 487 20.64 6.56 -1.01
CA ARG A 487 19.75 7.66 -0.62
C ARG A 487 19.21 8.38 -1.84
N ASP A 488 20.10 8.81 -2.72
CA ASP A 488 19.73 9.55 -3.93
C ASP A 488 18.91 8.68 -4.90
N TRP A 489 19.19 7.38 -4.98
CA TRP A 489 18.40 6.41 -5.74
C TRP A 489 16.97 6.30 -5.23
N ASN A 490 16.78 6.16 -3.91
CA ASN A 490 15.45 6.10 -3.31
C ASN A 490 14.68 7.43 -3.48
N GLU A 491 15.36 8.58 -3.35
CA GLU A 491 14.76 9.88 -3.64
C GLU A 491 14.32 10.03 -5.11
N PHE A 492 15.15 9.59 -6.05
CA PHE A 492 14.84 9.59 -7.47
C PHE A 492 13.64 8.70 -7.80
N ARG A 493 13.55 7.50 -7.22
CA ARG A 493 12.42 6.58 -7.38
C ARG A 493 11.11 7.19 -6.86
N GLN A 494 11.13 7.85 -5.71
CA GLN A 494 9.96 8.60 -5.24
C GLN A 494 9.57 9.72 -6.21
N ALA A 495 10.57 10.40 -6.79
CA ALA A 495 10.31 11.42 -7.80
C ALA A 495 9.78 10.83 -9.13
N GLN A 496 10.14 9.60 -9.50
CA GLN A 496 9.57 8.90 -10.66
C GLN A 496 8.08 8.62 -10.45
N VAL A 497 7.69 8.06 -9.30
CA VAL A 497 6.28 7.82 -8.96
C VAL A 497 5.47 9.12 -9.01
N LEU A 498 5.98 10.19 -8.39
CA LEU A 498 5.31 11.49 -8.40
C LEU A 498 5.14 12.05 -9.83
N ARG A 499 6.21 12.03 -10.65
CA ARG A 499 6.16 12.53 -12.03
C ARG A 499 5.19 11.71 -12.89
N TYR A 500 5.16 10.39 -12.73
CA TYR A 500 4.23 9.54 -13.48
C TYR A 500 2.77 9.83 -13.11
N MET A 501 2.47 9.97 -11.81
CA MET A 501 1.15 10.40 -11.35
C MET A 501 0.75 11.77 -11.90
N GLN A 502 1.69 12.73 -11.96
CA GLN A 502 1.47 14.02 -12.60
C GLN A 502 1.13 13.87 -14.08
N SER A 503 1.87 13.05 -14.83
CA SER A 503 1.58 12.83 -16.25
C SER A 503 0.22 12.17 -16.46
N LEU A 504 -0.19 11.21 -15.63
CA LEU A 504 -1.54 10.62 -15.69
C LEU A 504 -2.63 11.67 -15.47
N PHE A 505 -2.43 12.54 -14.47
CA PHE A 505 -3.34 13.65 -14.20
C PHE A 505 -3.40 14.63 -15.38
N ASP A 506 -2.24 15.05 -15.89
CA ASP A 506 -2.15 16.00 -17.02
C ASP A 506 -2.82 15.42 -18.26
N TRP A 507 -2.61 14.13 -18.57
CA TRP A 507 -3.28 13.46 -19.67
C TRP A 507 -4.79 13.48 -19.48
N ALA A 508 -5.29 13.13 -18.29
CA ALA A 508 -6.72 13.13 -18.02
C ALA A 508 -7.33 14.54 -18.18
N VAL A 509 -6.68 15.56 -17.64
CA VAL A 509 -7.16 16.95 -17.75
C VAL A 509 -7.11 17.44 -19.20
N GLU A 510 -6.04 17.16 -19.94
CA GLU A 510 -5.91 17.51 -21.36
C GLU A 510 -7.01 16.86 -22.21
N ILE A 511 -7.35 15.60 -21.92
CA ILE A 511 -8.44 14.88 -22.58
C ILE A 511 -9.82 15.48 -22.25
N GLY A 512 -9.95 16.15 -21.10
CA GLY A 512 -11.15 16.86 -20.68
C GLY A 512 -11.88 16.21 -19.49
N PHE A 513 -11.22 15.36 -18.71
CA PHE A 513 -11.75 14.94 -17.42
C PHE A 513 -11.77 16.13 -16.44
N ALA A 514 -12.82 16.19 -15.62
CA ALA A 514 -12.97 17.25 -14.63
C ALA A 514 -11.98 17.05 -13.47
N PRO A 515 -11.04 17.97 -13.20
CA PRO A 515 -10.00 17.80 -12.17
C PRO A 515 -10.56 17.47 -10.79
N GLU A 516 -11.73 18.00 -10.45
CA GLU A 516 -12.41 17.77 -9.18
C GLU A 516 -12.93 16.34 -9.02
N LEU A 517 -12.95 15.50 -10.06
CA LEU A 517 -13.29 14.09 -9.93
C LEU A 517 -12.05 13.20 -9.81
N LEU A 518 -10.84 13.73 -10.01
CA LEU A 518 -9.62 12.94 -10.12
C LEU A 518 -8.97 12.71 -8.75
N PHE A 519 -8.94 11.44 -8.32
CA PHE A 519 -8.29 10.99 -7.09
C PHE A 519 -7.09 10.08 -7.41
N SER A 520 -6.04 10.14 -6.59
CA SER A 520 -5.03 9.08 -6.60
C SER A 520 -5.57 7.78 -5.98
N HIS A 521 -4.84 6.69 -6.16
CA HIS A 521 -5.05 5.43 -5.46
C HIS A 521 -3.68 4.90 -5.05
N GLN A 522 -3.32 5.08 -3.78
CA GLN A 522 -1.94 4.87 -3.33
C GLN A 522 -1.83 4.01 -2.08
N ILE A 523 -0.74 3.25 -2.04
CA ILE A 523 -0.33 2.46 -0.89
C ILE A 523 0.44 3.36 0.09
N LEU A 524 0.16 3.23 1.39
CA LEU A 524 0.82 4.00 2.46
C LEU A 524 1.65 3.11 3.41
N PRO A 525 2.90 2.74 3.04
CA PRO A 525 3.75 1.93 3.90
C PRO A 525 4.00 2.52 5.28
N GLN A 526 3.99 3.85 5.41
CA GLN A 526 4.26 4.55 6.67
C GLN A 526 3.19 4.32 7.75
N LEU A 527 1.99 3.84 7.39
CA LEU A 527 0.94 3.50 8.37
C LEU A 527 1.11 2.08 8.93
N ASN A 528 2.07 1.32 8.42
CA ASN A 528 2.40 -0.01 8.89
C ASN A 528 3.83 -0.02 9.46
N SER A 529 3.99 -0.40 10.73
CA SER A 529 5.30 -0.25 11.37
C SER A 529 6.37 -1.17 10.77
N SER A 530 5.99 -2.33 10.22
CA SER A 530 6.93 -3.33 9.69
C SER A 530 7.22 -3.20 8.19
N TRP A 531 6.55 -2.28 7.48
CA TRP A 531 6.75 -2.18 6.03
C TRP A 531 8.03 -1.41 5.68
N ASN A 532 8.74 -1.89 4.65
CA ASN A 532 9.86 -1.16 4.08
C ASN A 532 9.34 -0.20 3.01
N ALA A 533 9.28 1.08 3.37
CA ALA A 533 8.75 2.12 2.51
C ALA A 533 9.60 2.37 1.24
N ASN A 534 10.88 1.93 1.23
CA ASN A 534 11.75 2.00 0.06
C ASN A 534 11.35 1.02 -1.05
N LEU A 535 10.56 -0.01 -0.76
CA LEU A 535 10.11 -0.96 -1.77
C LEU A 535 9.17 -0.29 -2.79
N PHE A 536 8.25 0.56 -2.32
CA PHE A 536 7.19 1.16 -3.13
C PHE A 536 7.52 2.57 -3.66
N ALA A 537 8.19 3.38 -2.84
CA ALA A 537 8.50 4.79 -3.14
C ALA A 537 7.27 5.69 -3.41
N THR A 538 6.18 5.50 -2.68
CA THR A 538 4.89 6.21 -2.86
C THR A 538 4.72 7.47 -2.01
N GLN A 539 5.63 7.76 -1.08
CA GLN A 539 5.44 8.75 -0.02
C GLN A 539 5.11 10.15 -0.55
N ARG A 540 5.68 10.53 -1.70
CA ARG A 540 5.46 11.85 -2.30
C ARG A 540 4.17 11.97 -3.11
N SER A 541 3.55 10.87 -3.53
CA SER A 541 2.33 10.90 -4.37
C SER A 541 1.03 11.11 -3.58
N VAL A 542 1.13 11.21 -2.26
CA VAL A 542 0.02 11.53 -1.32
C VAL A 542 0.39 12.73 -0.42
N ALA A 543 1.21 13.64 -0.93
CA ALA A 543 1.59 14.88 -0.25
C ALA A 543 0.50 15.97 -0.34
N PRO A 544 0.48 16.96 0.56
CA PRO A 544 -0.37 18.12 0.41
C PRO A 544 0.04 18.97 -0.80
N GLY A 545 -0.93 19.69 -1.39
CA GLY A 545 -0.70 20.62 -2.49
C GLY A 545 -0.51 19.99 -3.88
N LEU A 546 -0.79 18.69 -4.02
CA LEU A 546 -0.81 18.01 -5.31
C LEU A 546 -2.04 18.44 -6.14
N PRO A 547 -1.97 18.39 -7.48
CA PRO A 547 -3.07 18.84 -8.33
C PRO A 547 -4.25 17.85 -8.42
N TRP A 548 -4.04 16.58 -8.04
CA TRP A 548 -5.11 15.60 -7.84
C TRP A 548 -5.54 15.53 -6.39
N LYS A 549 -6.75 15.01 -6.14
CA LYS A 549 -7.21 14.74 -4.79
C LYS A 549 -6.52 13.52 -4.20
N PRO A 550 -6.11 13.55 -2.91
CA PRO A 550 -5.50 12.39 -2.28
C PRO A 550 -6.50 11.23 -2.19
N GLY A 551 -6.08 10.06 -2.66
CA GLY A 551 -6.76 8.80 -2.40
C GLY A 551 -5.76 7.68 -2.13
N PHE A 552 -6.04 6.89 -1.09
CA PHE A 552 -5.12 5.91 -0.53
C PHE A 552 -5.83 4.78 0.21
N ASN A 553 -5.20 3.61 0.28
CA ASN A 553 -5.78 2.41 0.87
C ASN A 553 -5.56 2.35 2.38
N LEU A 554 -6.54 1.86 3.14
CA LEU A 554 -6.48 1.75 4.59
C LEU A 554 -6.97 0.40 5.10
N TYR A 555 -6.16 -0.22 5.96
CA TYR A 555 -6.38 -1.57 6.47
C TYR A 555 -6.02 -1.68 7.96
N GLY A 556 -6.71 -2.56 8.70
CA GLY A 556 -6.36 -2.86 10.08
C GLY A 556 -6.35 -1.63 10.98
N GLY A 557 -5.27 -1.44 11.74
CA GLY A 557 -5.06 -0.26 12.59
C GLY A 557 -4.87 1.04 11.80
N GLY A 558 -4.56 0.94 10.50
CA GLY A 558 -4.41 2.10 9.62
C GLY A 558 -5.74 2.80 9.32
N VAL A 559 -6.89 2.15 9.50
CA VAL A 559 -8.18 2.78 9.18
C VAL A 559 -8.52 3.98 10.05
N TRP A 560 -8.10 4.00 11.32
CA TRP A 560 -8.38 5.14 12.20
C TRP A 560 -7.49 5.16 13.44
N SER A 561 -6.21 5.49 13.26
CA SER A 561 -5.25 5.68 14.35
C SER A 561 -4.75 7.12 14.43
N ALA A 562 -3.98 7.46 15.47
CA ALA A 562 -3.38 8.79 15.60
C ALA A 562 -2.46 9.15 14.41
N PRO A 563 -1.60 8.24 13.89
CA PRO A 563 -0.87 8.47 12.64
C PRO A 563 -1.77 8.78 11.43
N THR A 564 -2.87 8.05 11.25
CA THR A 564 -3.83 8.29 10.16
C THR A 564 -4.51 9.66 10.30
N GLN A 565 -4.95 10.01 11.50
CA GLN A 565 -5.56 11.32 11.78
C GLN A 565 -4.57 12.47 11.53
N ALA A 566 -3.30 12.30 11.92
CA ALA A 566 -2.24 13.27 11.65
C ALA A 566 -1.99 13.45 10.15
N LEU A 567 -1.91 12.36 9.39
CA LEU A 567 -1.80 12.39 7.93
C LEU A 567 -2.99 13.15 7.31
N ILE A 568 -4.22 12.78 7.67
CA ILE A 568 -5.43 13.42 7.13
C ILE A 568 -5.44 14.93 7.46
N GLY A 569 -5.05 15.31 8.67
CA GLY A 569 -4.93 16.72 9.06
C GLY A 569 -3.89 17.49 8.24
N GLN A 570 -2.82 16.84 7.80
CA GLN A 570 -1.78 17.45 6.96
C GLN A 570 -2.19 17.60 5.49
N LEU A 571 -3.06 16.74 4.97
CA LEU A 571 -3.45 16.77 3.55
C LEU A 571 -4.16 18.07 3.15
N GLN A 572 -4.76 18.80 4.10
CA GLN A 572 -5.47 20.07 3.86
C GLN A 572 -6.40 19.97 2.64
N ALA A 573 -7.13 18.85 2.49
CA ALA A 573 -7.74 18.40 1.23
C ALA A 573 -8.88 19.29 0.65
N GLY A 574 -8.99 20.54 1.11
CA GLY A 574 -9.91 21.54 0.59
C GLY A 574 -11.38 21.16 0.77
N PRO A 575 -12.30 21.87 0.08
CA PRO A 575 -13.75 21.69 0.23
C PRO A 575 -14.28 20.32 -0.24
N SER A 576 -13.49 19.56 -0.99
CA SER A 576 -13.91 18.28 -1.56
C SER A 576 -13.20 17.05 -1.00
N GLY A 577 -12.37 17.22 0.03
CA GLY A 577 -11.83 16.12 0.82
C GLY A 577 -10.85 15.18 0.11
N TYR A 578 -10.63 14.03 0.75
CA TYR A 578 -9.80 12.91 0.30
C TYR A 578 -10.67 11.67 0.09
N GLY A 579 -10.15 10.68 -0.63
CA GLY A 579 -10.81 9.39 -0.88
C GLY A 579 -10.11 8.22 -0.19
N VAL A 580 -10.83 7.14 0.06
CA VAL A 580 -10.25 5.87 0.51
C VAL A 580 -10.69 4.75 -0.44
N PRO A 581 -9.95 4.52 -1.55
CA PRO A 581 -10.31 3.54 -2.61
C PRO A 581 -10.38 2.08 -2.16
N GLU A 582 -9.72 1.74 -1.06
CA GLU A 582 -9.84 0.44 -0.41
C GLU A 582 -9.83 0.61 1.11
N PHE A 583 -10.86 0.07 1.77
CA PHE A 583 -11.05 0.20 3.21
C PHE A 583 -11.55 -1.12 3.82
N HIS A 584 -10.79 -1.65 4.78
CA HIS A 584 -11.27 -2.73 5.65
C HIS A 584 -10.72 -2.58 7.07
N PRO A 585 -11.57 -2.39 8.10
CA PRO A 585 -11.11 -2.21 9.47
C PRO A 585 -10.32 -3.39 10.04
N GLN A 586 -10.63 -4.62 9.63
CA GLN A 586 -10.00 -5.85 10.11
C GLN A 586 -9.96 -5.93 11.65
N GLN A 587 -11.04 -5.48 12.30
CA GLN A 587 -11.12 -5.24 13.74
C GLN A 587 -12.36 -5.93 14.34
N TRP A 588 -12.21 -7.19 14.73
CA TRP A 588 -13.29 -8.01 15.32
C TRP A 588 -13.35 -8.09 16.86
N LYS A 589 -12.36 -7.55 17.59
CA LYS A 589 -12.30 -7.60 19.07
C LYS A 589 -12.96 -6.38 19.73
N ASP A 590 -13.22 -5.33 18.96
CA ASP A 590 -14.00 -4.17 19.41
C ASP A 590 -14.87 -3.61 18.27
N ARG A 591 -16.17 -3.93 18.30
CA ARG A 591 -17.16 -3.44 17.34
C ARG A 591 -17.22 -1.91 17.27
N ARG A 592 -16.89 -1.21 18.36
CA ARG A 592 -16.92 0.27 18.41
C ARG A 592 -15.84 0.88 17.51
N ALA A 593 -14.71 0.18 17.31
CA ALA A 593 -13.62 0.68 16.48
C ALA A 593 -14.03 0.86 15.02
N ILE A 594 -14.85 -0.06 14.47
CA ILE A 594 -15.41 0.03 13.12
C ILE A 594 -16.28 1.28 12.97
N ALA A 595 -17.21 1.49 13.90
CA ALA A 595 -18.09 2.65 13.88
C ALA A 595 -17.31 3.97 14.05
N GLN A 596 -16.31 3.99 14.94
CA GLN A 596 -15.44 5.14 15.13
C GLN A 596 -14.63 5.47 13.87
N ALA A 597 -14.15 4.46 13.15
CA ALA A 597 -13.42 4.68 11.90
C ALA A 597 -14.32 5.31 10.83
N LEU A 598 -15.51 4.75 10.58
CA LEU A 598 -16.47 5.31 9.62
C LEU A 598 -16.90 6.74 9.98
N ALA A 599 -17.26 6.98 11.24
CA ALA A 599 -17.63 8.31 11.71
C ALA A 599 -16.45 9.28 11.68
N GLY A 600 -15.25 8.80 11.99
CA GLY A 600 -14.01 9.57 11.94
C GLY A 600 -13.76 10.13 10.55
N HIS A 601 -13.79 9.28 9.53
CA HIS A 601 -13.65 9.68 8.13
C HIS A 601 -14.75 10.64 7.67
N TYR A 602 -16.01 10.38 8.06
CA TYR A 602 -17.11 11.31 7.81
C TYR A 602 -16.82 12.71 8.38
N ASN A 603 -16.40 12.76 9.65
CA ASN A 603 -16.14 13.99 10.38
C ASN A 603 -14.88 14.72 9.90
N ALA A 604 -13.89 13.98 9.40
CA ALA A 604 -12.66 14.54 8.83
C ALA A 604 -12.81 14.98 7.37
N GLY A 605 -14.01 14.84 6.79
CA GLY A 605 -14.29 15.36 5.44
C GLY A 605 -13.89 14.41 4.30
N ALA A 606 -13.85 13.09 4.53
CA ALA A 606 -13.66 12.13 3.45
C ALA A 606 -14.77 12.31 2.38
N HIS A 607 -14.40 12.37 1.09
CA HIS A 607 -15.34 12.40 -0.03
C HIS A 607 -16.03 11.05 -0.17
N PHE A 608 -15.25 9.98 -0.12
CA PHE A 608 -15.75 8.61 -0.16
C PHE A 608 -14.89 7.66 0.67
N ILE A 609 -15.50 6.54 1.03
CA ILE A 609 -14.83 5.32 1.49
C ILE A 609 -15.33 4.19 0.59
N SER A 610 -14.42 3.36 0.12
CA SER A 610 -14.75 2.17 -0.65
C SER A 610 -14.47 0.92 0.18
N PRO A 611 -15.52 0.27 0.73
CA PRO A 611 -15.35 -0.99 1.44
C PRO A 611 -14.72 -2.05 0.53
N TYR A 612 -13.81 -2.88 1.09
CA TYR A 612 -12.90 -3.73 0.32
C TYR A 612 -13.57 -4.52 -0.82
N TYR A 613 -14.56 -5.38 -0.54
CA TYR A 613 -15.50 -5.81 -1.58
C TYR A 613 -16.75 -6.53 -1.04
N PHE A 614 -17.80 -6.48 -1.86
CA PHE A 614 -18.97 -7.35 -1.83
C PHE A 614 -18.92 -8.29 -3.04
N SER A 615 -19.64 -9.41 -3.00
CA SER A 615 -19.79 -10.26 -4.18
C SER A 615 -21.24 -10.47 -4.55
N ILE A 616 -21.54 -10.35 -5.84
CA ILE A 616 -22.82 -10.76 -6.45
C ILE A 616 -22.61 -11.95 -7.40
N ALA A 617 -21.45 -12.62 -7.30
CA ALA A 617 -21.15 -13.85 -7.99
C ALA A 617 -22.05 -15.00 -7.52
N PRO A 618 -22.26 -16.04 -8.36
CA PRO A 618 -23.01 -17.21 -7.95
C PRO A 618 -22.35 -17.87 -6.73
N GLU A 619 -23.14 -18.24 -5.71
CA GLU A 619 -22.63 -18.82 -4.46
C GLU A 619 -21.77 -20.08 -4.70
N LYS A 620 -22.12 -20.90 -5.69
CA LYS A 620 -21.35 -22.09 -6.12
C LYS A 620 -19.93 -21.77 -6.60
N HIS A 621 -19.64 -20.53 -6.98
CA HIS A 621 -18.32 -20.09 -7.44
C HIS A 621 -17.56 -19.30 -6.37
N LEU A 622 -18.20 -19.00 -5.24
CA LEU A 622 -17.56 -18.30 -4.14
C LEU A 622 -16.64 -19.24 -3.38
N GLN A 623 -15.45 -18.75 -3.06
CA GLN A 623 -14.59 -19.44 -2.13
C GLN A 623 -15.10 -19.25 -0.70
N ALA A 624 -14.84 -20.23 0.18
CA ALA A 624 -15.14 -20.09 1.60
C ALA A 624 -14.39 -18.88 2.19
N PRO A 625 -14.98 -18.12 3.13
CA PRO A 625 -14.34 -16.92 3.66
C PRO A 625 -12.94 -17.15 4.22
N GLU A 626 -12.69 -18.31 4.81
CA GLU A 626 -11.40 -18.67 5.40
C GLU A 626 -10.38 -19.26 4.40
N SER A 627 -10.72 -19.36 3.11
CA SER A 627 -9.84 -20.00 2.12
C SER A 627 -8.55 -19.22 1.88
N ASN A 628 -8.59 -17.89 1.98
CA ASN A 628 -7.45 -17.02 1.73
C ASN A 628 -7.67 -15.58 2.26
N ALA A 629 -6.61 -14.77 2.20
CA ALA A 629 -6.61 -13.40 2.71
C ALA A 629 -7.66 -12.47 2.06
N VAL A 630 -7.97 -12.64 0.78
CA VAL A 630 -8.99 -11.87 0.05
C VAL A 630 -10.39 -12.30 0.52
N SER A 631 -10.69 -13.60 0.48
CA SER A 631 -11.97 -14.17 0.94
C SER A 631 -12.33 -13.77 2.36
N ARG A 632 -11.32 -13.65 3.23
CA ARG A 632 -11.51 -13.23 4.63
C ARG A 632 -12.10 -11.83 4.74
N MET A 633 -11.91 -10.98 3.74
CA MET A 633 -12.38 -9.59 3.73
C MET A 633 -13.69 -9.39 2.93
N ARG A 634 -14.35 -10.46 2.50
CA ARG A 634 -15.64 -10.39 1.78
C ARG A 634 -16.74 -9.90 2.71
N LEU A 635 -17.44 -8.84 2.34
CA LEU A 635 -18.48 -8.23 3.16
C LEU A 635 -19.83 -8.91 2.93
N GLU A 636 -20.21 -9.78 3.85
CA GLU A 636 -21.48 -10.52 3.82
C GLU A 636 -21.92 -10.92 5.24
N PRO A 637 -23.22 -11.20 5.44
CA PRO A 637 -23.69 -11.78 6.69
C PRO A 637 -22.97 -13.10 7.02
N GLY A 638 -22.49 -13.24 8.25
CA GLY A 638 -21.89 -14.48 8.76
C GLY A 638 -20.42 -14.69 8.43
N ASN A 639 -19.80 -13.86 7.59
CA ASN A 639 -18.34 -13.88 7.43
C ASN A 639 -17.63 -13.21 8.63
N SER A 640 -17.40 -13.97 9.70
CA SER A 640 -16.68 -13.49 10.87
C SER A 640 -15.17 -13.29 10.67
N ALA A 641 -14.61 -13.77 9.56
CA ALA A 641 -13.19 -13.63 9.28
C ALA A 641 -12.81 -12.15 9.21
N ASP A 642 -11.75 -11.78 9.93
CA ASP A 642 -11.31 -10.39 10.08
C ASP A 642 -12.43 -9.37 10.46
N GLY A 643 -13.56 -9.83 11.00
CA GLY A 643 -14.71 -8.97 11.34
C GLY A 643 -15.46 -8.40 10.14
N SER A 644 -15.46 -9.08 9.00
CA SER A 644 -16.18 -8.62 7.79
C SER A 644 -17.69 -8.53 7.98
N ASP A 645 -18.29 -9.43 8.74
CA ASP A 645 -19.71 -9.38 9.12
C ASP A 645 -20.03 -8.16 10.00
N LEU A 646 -19.17 -7.84 10.96
CA LEU A 646 -19.30 -6.65 11.81
C LEU A 646 -19.19 -5.38 10.97
N PHE A 647 -18.29 -5.38 9.98
CA PHE A 647 -18.14 -4.25 9.08
C PHE A 647 -19.34 -4.11 8.14
N TYR A 648 -19.84 -5.21 7.59
CA TYR A 648 -21.10 -5.27 6.84
C TYR A 648 -22.26 -4.66 7.64
N GLU A 649 -22.45 -5.09 8.89
CA GLU A 649 -23.50 -4.55 9.77
C GLU A 649 -23.34 -3.05 10.05
N ALA A 650 -22.10 -2.59 10.23
CA ALA A 650 -21.83 -1.16 10.42
C ALA A 650 -22.18 -0.34 9.16
N LEU A 651 -21.90 -0.86 7.96
CA LEU A 651 -22.25 -0.19 6.71
C LEU A 651 -23.77 -0.01 6.58
N LEU A 652 -24.58 -1.00 6.95
CA LEU A 652 -26.04 -0.88 7.00
C LEU A 652 -26.49 0.27 7.92
N GLN A 653 -25.91 0.35 9.11
CA GLN A 653 -26.28 1.38 10.09
C GLN A 653 -25.89 2.79 9.65
N PHE A 654 -24.73 2.94 9.01
CA PHE A 654 -24.23 4.22 8.51
C PHE A 654 -24.94 4.66 7.22
N ALA A 655 -25.32 3.73 6.35
CA ALA A 655 -26.10 4.04 5.15
C ALA A 655 -27.52 4.53 5.48
N ALA A 656 -28.07 4.19 6.64
CA ALA A 656 -29.40 4.63 7.07
C ALA A 656 -29.47 6.09 7.61
N GLN A 657 -28.43 6.92 7.41
CA GLN A 657 -28.25 8.22 8.12
C GLN A 657 -28.48 9.50 7.31
#